data_AF-A0A359DDT3-F1
#
_entry.id   AF-A0A359DDT3-F1
#
_cell.length_a   1.000
_cell.length_b   1.000
_cell.length_c   1.000
_cell.angle_alpha   90.00
_cell.angle_beta   90.00
_cell.angle_gamma   90.00
#
_symmetry.space_group_name_H-M   'P 1'
#
loop_
_entity.id
_entity.type
_entity.pdbx_description
1 polymer ?
#
loop_
_entity_poly.entity_id
_entity_poly.type
_entity_poly.pdbx_seq_one_letter_code
_entity_poly.pdbx_strand_id
1 'polypeptide(L)'
;MLLATDLDGTFLAGDPEDRLSLYQTIAAHPEIRLAYVTGRSLEAVLPLLADPTLPQPDFIISDVGASFTHGDTLQPIQPLQSQVDALWPGESQVASAIEGFALERQDVPQMRRCSYFCSPAQAADPALQDAAQALGCDLLYSAERYLDFLPQGVNKGSSLQALANWLGIDNDQVLTAGDTLNDLSMLSGTFKGVCVGESEAGLLQATEAYSRTLHASRPGCGGILQAFVHFGFLGEHGIAAERRLAAKPGQAQMVMVYHRLPYEEHRVGGALQRRRPTSPNGIIPTLLSFFGDGRPGSWVAWAVHEDGDEAFDTHTTVDAERYPRLTAARVKLSKAEVDIFYKRFSKEAFWPTLHTFWERATFNEDDWQVFLKVNRAFAERTALEAAEGAIVWLHDYNLWMVPGYLRELRPDLRIAFFHHTYFPSADVFNVLPWRRQIIGSLLQCDYIGFHIPRQVENFVDVARGVTPLQTVSRQNCAPRFITYGCAVGLERMTTAVDTGSRVVKLGAHPVGLDIDRVRNALALEQTQQQMTRLRKELSGIKLILSVERLDYTKGILEKLQAFERLLADNPELLGKVTLVSICVPAASEMTIYDELQAQIEQAVGRINGRFARIGWTPVQFFFRSFPFDQVVAWYAMADVMWITPLRDGLNLVAKEFVATQGLLQGHGVLALSEFAGAAAELKGALLTNPHDTADLASTCYLALNMPKAEAQARLRELFDIVSYNDIRRWGDEFLAGVTEHEVAPLVLAS
;
A
#
# COMPACT_ATOMS: atom_id res chain seq x y z
N MET A 1 10.68 -3.73 33.43
CA MET A 1 10.76 -5.21 33.45
C MET A 1 11.20 -5.69 32.07
N LEU A 2 11.66 -6.94 31.93
CA LEU A 2 11.86 -7.58 30.62
C LEU A 2 10.80 -8.67 30.44
N LEU A 3 9.96 -8.54 29.41
CA LEU A 3 9.13 -9.64 28.92
C LEU A 3 9.91 -10.38 27.83
N ALA A 4 10.31 -11.61 28.12
CA ALA A 4 10.98 -12.50 27.18
C ALA A 4 10.02 -13.61 26.77
N THR A 5 9.70 -13.72 25.50
CA THR A 5 8.60 -14.59 25.04
C THR A 5 8.97 -15.36 23.79
N ASP A 6 8.56 -16.62 23.72
CA ASP A 6 8.46 -17.30 22.44
C ASP A 6 7.33 -16.67 21.60
N LEU A 7 7.37 -16.91 20.29
CA LEU A 7 6.46 -16.34 19.32
C LEU A 7 5.31 -17.30 18.99
N ASP A 8 5.64 -18.54 18.65
CA ASP A 8 4.68 -19.53 18.15
C ASP A 8 3.93 -20.13 19.34
N GLY A 9 2.60 -20.28 19.24
CA GLY A 9 1.78 -20.77 20.36
C GLY A 9 1.72 -19.87 21.61
N THR A 10 2.58 -18.85 21.68
CA THR A 10 2.75 -17.93 22.81
C THR A 10 2.41 -16.48 22.42
N PHE A 11 3.36 -15.68 21.93
CA PHE A 11 3.14 -14.23 21.71
C PHE A 11 2.27 -13.93 20.50
N LEU A 12 2.22 -14.79 19.48
CA LEU A 12 1.38 -14.60 18.29
C LEU A 12 0.01 -15.29 18.39
N ALA A 13 -0.21 -16.05 19.47
CA ALA A 13 -1.35 -16.94 19.67
C ALA A 13 -2.33 -16.43 20.74
N GLY A 14 -3.40 -17.19 20.94
CA GLY A 14 -4.50 -16.85 21.84
C GLY A 14 -5.62 -16.06 21.14
N ASP A 15 -6.60 -15.64 21.95
CA ASP A 15 -7.77 -14.91 21.45
C ASP A 15 -7.36 -13.53 20.88
N PRO A 16 -7.96 -13.06 19.77
CA PRO A 16 -7.67 -11.74 19.20
C PRO A 16 -7.78 -10.59 20.19
N GLU A 17 -8.74 -10.62 21.13
CA GLU A 17 -8.88 -9.58 22.15
C GLU A 17 -7.70 -9.58 23.13
N ASP A 18 -7.18 -10.75 23.48
CA ASP A 18 -6.05 -10.88 24.39
C ASP A 18 -4.75 -10.41 23.76
N ARG A 19 -4.53 -10.74 22.47
CA ARG A 19 -3.38 -10.23 21.73
C ARG A 19 -3.41 -8.72 21.66
N LEU A 20 -4.56 -8.16 21.29
CA LEU A 20 -4.76 -6.70 21.26
C LEU A 20 -4.47 -6.07 22.63
N SER A 21 -5.03 -6.64 23.70
CA SER A 21 -4.85 -6.14 25.05
C SER A 21 -3.39 -6.18 25.49
N LEU A 22 -2.66 -7.27 25.21
CA LEU A 22 -1.24 -7.38 25.53
C LEU A 22 -0.42 -6.36 24.75
N TYR A 23 -0.64 -6.24 23.45
CA TYR A 23 0.14 -5.34 22.59
C TYR A 23 -0.07 -3.88 22.97
N GLN A 24 -1.32 -3.49 23.27
CA GLN A 24 -1.63 -2.16 23.78
C GLN A 24 -0.99 -1.90 25.15
N THR A 25 -1.00 -2.90 26.04
CA THR A 25 -0.33 -2.81 27.35
C THR A 25 1.16 -2.55 27.16
N ILE A 26 1.84 -3.30 26.29
CA ILE A 26 3.27 -3.10 26.03
C ILE A 26 3.53 -1.70 25.46
N ALA A 27 2.70 -1.25 24.50
CA ALA A 27 2.85 0.06 23.89
C ALA A 27 2.59 1.23 24.87
N ALA A 28 1.68 1.05 25.84
CA ALA A 28 1.36 2.07 26.85
C ALA A 28 2.43 2.17 27.96
N HIS A 29 3.23 1.11 28.14
CA HIS A 29 4.18 0.96 29.24
C HIS A 29 5.62 0.82 28.72
N PRO A 30 6.31 1.92 28.37
CA PRO A 30 7.66 1.89 27.82
C PRO A 30 8.72 1.30 28.77
N GLU A 31 8.40 1.12 30.05
CA GLU A 31 9.22 0.41 31.03
C GLU A 31 9.23 -1.12 30.85
N ILE A 32 8.31 -1.66 30.04
CA ILE A 32 8.31 -3.05 29.61
C ILE A 32 9.22 -3.15 28.39
N ARG A 33 10.42 -3.69 28.61
CA ARG A 33 11.28 -4.09 27.49
C ARG A 33 10.80 -5.43 26.96
N LEU A 34 10.74 -5.59 25.65
CA LEU A 34 10.28 -6.80 24.97
C LEU A 34 11.45 -7.52 24.29
N ALA A 35 11.61 -8.81 24.59
CA ALA A 35 12.54 -9.69 23.90
C ALA A 35 11.79 -10.84 23.23
N TYR A 36 11.95 -10.97 21.91
CA TYR A 36 11.53 -12.18 21.19
C TYR A 36 12.61 -13.24 21.39
N VAL A 37 12.25 -14.37 21.99
CA VAL A 37 13.18 -15.49 22.23
C VAL A 37 12.65 -16.72 21.52
N THR A 38 13.11 -16.92 20.28
CA THR A 38 12.47 -17.82 19.33
C THR A 38 13.42 -18.85 18.72
N GLY A 39 12.86 -19.99 18.33
CA GLY A 39 13.55 -20.98 17.49
C GLY A 39 13.65 -20.57 16.02
N ARG A 40 12.93 -19.53 15.60
CA ARG A 40 13.02 -18.97 14.24
C ARG A 40 14.40 -18.34 14.00
N SER A 41 14.86 -18.36 12.75
CA SER A 41 16.01 -17.53 12.36
C SER A 41 15.60 -16.06 12.30
N LEU A 42 16.58 -15.16 12.35
CA LEU A 42 16.32 -13.72 12.24
C LEU A 42 15.50 -13.38 10.98
N GLU A 43 15.82 -14.01 9.84
CA GLU A 43 15.10 -13.81 8.58
C GLU A 43 13.63 -14.21 8.67
N ALA A 44 13.30 -15.27 9.41
CA ALA A 44 11.91 -15.69 9.66
C ALA A 44 11.18 -14.79 10.68
N VAL A 45 11.89 -13.92 11.41
CA VAL A 45 11.32 -12.89 12.29
C VAL A 45 11.07 -11.58 11.54
N LEU A 46 11.84 -11.26 10.50
CA LEU A 46 11.70 -10.00 9.74
C LEU A 46 10.27 -9.68 9.28
N PRO A 47 9.46 -10.64 8.79
CA PRO A 47 8.08 -10.36 8.41
C PRO A 47 7.21 -9.88 9.58
N LEU A 48 7.47 -10.38 10.79
CA LEU A 48 6.75 -9.95 11.99
C LEU A 48 7.10 -8.52 12.35
N LEU A 49 8.38 -8.13 12.19
CA LEU A 49 8.82 -6.75 12.41
C LEU A 49 8.27 -5.77 11.35
N ALA A 50 7.82 -6.30 10.21
CA ALA A 50 7.14 -5.52 9.19
C ALA A 50 5.64 -5.34 9.49
N ASP A 51 5.05 -6.14 10.38
CA ASP A 51 3.66 -6.04 10.78
C ASP A 51 3.49 -4.88 11.78
N PRO A 52 2.82 -3.77 11.39
CA PRO A 52 2.65 -2.62 12.27
C PRO A 52 1.71 -2.89 13.46
N THR A 53 1.03 -4.03 13.51
CA THR A 53 0.15 -4.42 14.62
C THR A 53 0.91 -5.10 15.76
N LEU A 54 2.15 -5.54 15.52
CA LEU A 54 2.98 -6.19 16.52
C LEU A 54 3.85 -5.15 17.25
N PRO A 55 3.95 -5.22 18.60
CA PRO A 55 4.89 -4.41 19.34
C PRO A 55 6.31 -4.71 18.90
N GLN A 56 7.06 -3.66 18.56
CA GLN A 56 8.46 -3.81 18.18
C GLN A 56 9.28 -4.27 19.39
N PRO A 57 10.04 -5.38 19.28
CA PRO A 57 10.89 -5.83 20.38
C PRO A 57 12.11 -4.91 20.53
N ASP A 58 12.60 -4.77 21.75
CA ASP A 58 13.91 -4.17 22.02
C ASP A 58 15.05 -5.11 21.61
N PHE A 59 14.84 -6.42 21.80
CA PHE A 59 15.84 -7.46 21.57
C PHE A 59 15.25 -8.68 20.89
N ILE A 60 16.05 -9.33 20.05
CA ILE A 60 15.68 -10.58 19.39
C ILE A 60 16.80 -11.59 19.66
N ILE A 61 16.43 -12.67 20.35
CA ILE A 61 17.21 -13.89 20.49
C ILE A 61 16.60 -14.90 19.52
N SER A 62 17.33 -15.20 18.45
CA SER A 62 16.88 -16.09 17.35
C SER A 62 17.82 -17.29 17.20
N ASP A 63 17.51 -18.18 16.26
CA ASP A 63 18.26 -19.41 15.99
C ASP A 63 18.42 -20.27 17.26
N VAL A 64 17.33 -20.39 18.05
CA VAL A 64 17.29 -21.19 19.30
C VAL A 64 18.26 -20.65 20.37
N GLY A 65 18.65 -19.38 20.29
CA GLY A 65 19.58 -18.77 21.24
C GLY A 65 20.92 -18.36 20.65
N ALA A 66 21.24 -18.78 19.42
CA ALA A 66 22.56 -18.58 18.82
C ALA A 66 22.80 -17.17 18.22
N SER A 67 21.74 -16.37 18.10
CA SER A 67 21.79 -15.03 17.49
C SER A 67 21.20 -13.98 18.43
N PHE A 68 21.97 -12.94 18.75
CA PHE A 68 21.56 -11.79 19.57
C PHE A 68 21.52 -10.51 18.73
N THR A 69 20.35 -9.90 18.59
CA THR A 69 20.20 -8.65 17.83
C THR A 69 19.35 -7.62 18.56
N HIS A 70 19.66 -6.35 18.34
CA HIS A 70 18.78 -5.24 18.69
C HIS A 70 17.55 -5.26 17.78
N GLY A 71 16.35 -5.12 18.31
CA GLY A 71 15.12 -5.21 17.51
C GLY A 71 14.84 -3.99 16.62
N ASP A 72 15.44 -2.83 16.93
CA ASP A 72 15.30 -1.59 16.17
C ASP A 72 16.26 -1.53 14.96
N THR A 73 17.53 -1.83 15.19
CA THR A 73 18.61 -1.69 14.21
C THR A 73 18.96 -3.02 13.53
N LEU A 74 18.50 -4.14 14.08
CA LEU A 74 18.86 -5.51 13.69
C LEU A 74 20.37 -5.78 13.74
N GLN A 75 21.13 -4.91 14.42
CA GLN A 75 22.56 -5.08 14.60
C GLN A 75 22.83 -6.12 15.70
N PRO A 76 23.88 -6.95 15.55
CA PRO A 76 24.27 -7.88 16.58
C PRO A 76 24.64 -7.17 17.89
N ILE A 77 24.23 -7.73 19.02
CA ILE A 77 24.67 -7.27 20.35
C ILE A 77 26.09 -7.82 20.56
N GLN A 78 27.09 -7.10 20.06
CA GLN A 78 28.47 -7.59 19.89
C GLN A 78 29.08 -8.31 21.11
N PRO A 79 28.96 -7.81 22.36
CA PRO A 79 29.52 -8.51 23.53
C PRO A 79 28.93 -9.89 23.79
N LEU A 80 27.66 -10.10 23.42
CA LEU A 80 26.96 -11.37 23.55
C LEU A 80 27.22 -12.25 22.33
N GLN A 81 27.08 -11.68 21.12
CA GLN A 81 27.27 -12.41 19.87
C GLN A 81 28.68 -12.98 19.74
N SER A 82 29.71 -12.23 20.15
CA SER A 82 31.11 -12.67 20.06
C SER A 82 31.40 -13.94 20.88
N GLN A 83 30.66 -14.15 21.98
CA GLN A 83 30.82 -15.34 22.81
C GLN A 83 30.28 -16.57 22.09
N VAL A 84 29.15 -16.44 21.40
CA VAL A 84 28.57 -17.51 20.59
C VAL A 84 29.44 -17.80 19.37
N ASP A 85 29.90 -16.75 18.69
CA ASP A 85 30.73 -16.88 17.48
C ASP A 85 32.06 -17.58 17.76
N ALA A 86 32.62 -17.41 18.97
CA ALA A 86 33.83 -18.13 19.39
C ALA A 86 33.63 -19.64 19.60
N LEU A 87 32.39 -20.07 19.83
CA LEU A 87 32.04 -21.48 20.06
C LEU A 87 31.53 -22.18 18.79
N TRP A 88 31.16 -21.44 17.75
CA TRP A 88 30.57 -22.02 16.54
C TRP A 88 31.63 -22.58 15.58
N PRO A 89 31.61 -23.89 15.25
CA PRO A 89 32.57 -24.50 14.33
C PRO A 89 32.36 -24.08 12.87
N GLY A 90 31.19 -23.54 12.50
CA GLY A 90 30.86 -23.19 11.12
C GLY A 90 30.08 -24.28 10.39
N GLU A 91 29.20 -23.86 9.48
CA GLU A 91 28.23 -24.74 8.81
C GLU A 91 28.88 -25.86 8.00
N SER A 92 29.95 -25.55 7.26
CA SER A 92 30.64 -26.54 6.43
C SER A 92 31.28 -27.67 7.25
N GLN A 93 31.70 -27.39 8.48
CA GLN A 93 32.27 -28.41 9.37
C GLN A 93 31.18 -29.35 9.89
N VAL A 94 30.04 -28.79 10.29
CA VAL A 94 28.86 -29.58 10.71
C VAL A 94 28.39 -30.45 9.54
N ALA A 95 28.18 -29.87 8.35
CA ALA A 95 27.72 -30.60 7.18
C ALA A 95 28.65 -31.76 6.79
N SER A 96 29.98 -31.54 6.85
CA SER A 96 30.99 -32.57 6.58
C SER A 96 30.95 -33.70 7.61
N ALA A 97 30.84 -33.37 8.90
CA ALA A 97 30.81 -34.36 9.97
C ALA A 97 29.58 -35.28 9.92
N ILE A 98 28.46 -34.78 9.36
CA ILE A 98 27.21 -35.53 9.34
C ILE A 98 26.82 -36.09 7.96
N GLU A 99 27.64 -35.89 6.93
CA GLU A 99 27.38 -36.36 5.56
C GLU A 99 27.06 -37.87 5.51
N GLY A 100 27.71 -38.66 6.37
CA GLY A 100 27.53 -40.10 6.48
C GLY A 100 26.19 -40.57 7.07
N PHE A 101 25.38 -39.68 7.66
CA PHE A 101 24.13 -40.03 8.35
C PHE A 101 22.88 -39.89 7.46
N ALA A 102 23.03 -39.46 6.20
CA ALA A 102 21.95 -39.28 5.24
C ALA A 102 20.79 -38.40 5.75
N LEU A 103 21.10 -37.37 6.53
CA LEU A 103 20.14 -36.38 7.02
C LEU A 103 19.89 -35.30 5.96
N GLU A 104 18.64 -34.91 5.77
CA GLU A 104 18.26 -33.83 4.86
C GLU A 104 18.30 -32.49 5.60
N ARG A 105 19.08 -31.52 5.09
CA ARG A 105 19.14 -30.18 5.68
C ARG A 105 17.87 -29.42 5.38
N GLN A 106 17.35 -28.67 6.35
CA GLN A 106 16.25 -27.74 6.09
C GLN A 106 16.70 -26.63 5.12
N ASP A 107 15.91 -26.37 4.07
CA ASP A 107 16.13 -25.29 3.11
C ASP A 107 15.57 -23.96 3.62
N VAL A 108 16.09 -23.54 4.78
CA VAL A 108 15.74 -22.27 5.42
C VAL A 108 17.01 -21.53 5.86
N PRO A 109 17.00 -20.18 5.86
CA PRO A 109 18.10 -19.39 6.39
C PRO A 109 18.34 -19.69 7.87
N GLN A 110 19.59 -19.89 8.24
CA GLN A 110 20.03 -20.27 9.58
C GLN A 110 21.35 -19.55 9.88
N MET A 111 21.55 -19.10 11.11
CA MET A 111 22.83 -18.51 11.54
C MET A 111 23.32 -19.17 12.81
N ARG A 112 24.57 -19.63 12.81
CA ARG A 112 25.17 -20.38 13.94
C ARG A 112 24.31 -21.56 14.43
N ARG A 113 23.58 -22.17 13.50
CA ARG A 113 22.76 -23.36 13.69
C ARG A 113 22.77 -24.17 12.40
N CYS A 114 22.71 -25.49 12.50
CA CYS A 114 22.40 -26.35 11.37
C CYS A 114 21.29 -27.32 11.76
N SER A 115 20.16 -27.21 11.06
CA SER A 115 18.94 -27.94 11.31
C SER A 115 18.65 -28.94 10.20
N TYR A 116 18.32 -30.16 10.60
CA TYR A 116 18.09 -31.29 9.70
C TYR A 116 16.77 -31.98 10.02
N PHE A 117 16.14 -32.53 9.00
CA PHE A 117 15.04 -33.47 9.19
C PHE A 117 15.61 -34.81 9.67
N CYS A 118 15.11 -35.28 10.81
CA CYS A 118 15.61 -36.46 11.50
C CYS A 118 14.47 -37.23 12.17
N SER A 119 14.39 -38.55 11.94
CA SER A 119 13.42 -39.40 12.64
C SER A 119 13.85 -39.66 14.09
N PRO A 120 12.93 -40.03 15.00
CA PRO A 120 13.28 -40.34 16.39
C PRO A 120 14.34 -41.44 16.53
N ALA A 121 14.32 -42.43 15.62
CA ALA A 121 15.30 -43.51 15.61
C ALA A 121 16.70 -43.05 15.18
N GLN A 122 16.78 -42.13 14.21
CA GLN A 122 18.05 -41.52 13.79
C GLN A 122 18.59 -40.59 14.87
N ALA A 123 17.74 -39.78 15.50
CA ALA A 123 18.15 -38.86 16.57
C ALA A 123 18.72 -39.58 17.80
N ALA A 124 18.33 -40.83 18.02
CA ALA A 124 18.84 -41.68 19.09
C ALA A 124 20.19 -42.35 18.78
N ASP A 125 20.76 -42.17 17.58
CA ASP A 125 22.07 -42.71 17.21
C ASP A 125 23.19 -42.06 18.04
N PRO A 126 23.91 -42.81 18.89
CA PRO A 126 25.00 -42.27 19.70
C PRO A 126 26.12 -41.62 18.86
N ALA A 127 26.32 -42.07 17.62
CA ALA A 127 27.35 -41.52 16.75
C ALA A 127 27.05 -40.07 16.33
N LEU A 128 25.79 -39.64 16.29
CA LEU A 128 25.43 -38.23 16.08
C LEU A 128 25.81 -37.37 17.28
N GLN A 129 25.60 -37.89 18.49
CA GLN A 129 25.99 -37.20 19.72
C GLN A 129 27.52 -37.06 19.80
N ASP A 130 28.26 -38.12 19.46
CA ASP A 130 29.73 -38.10 19.43
C ASP A 130 30.25 -37.11 18.37
N ALA A 131 29.62 -37.06 17.19
CA ALA A 131 29.96 -36.10 16.14
C ALA A 131 29.72 -34.65 16.59
N ALA A 132 28.58 -34.38 17.25
CA ALA A 132 28.28 -33.06 17.81
C ALA A 132 29.30 -32.66 18.88
N GLN A 133 29.62 -33.55 19.82
CA GLN A 133 30.61 -33.28 20.87
C GLN A 133 32.01 -33.02 20.32
N ALA A 134 32.43 -33.77 19.29
CA ALA A 134 33.72 -33.56 18.62
C ALA A 134 33.83 -32.17 17.96
N LEU A 135 32.71 -31.60 17.55
CA LEU A 135 32.62 -30.26 16.97
C LEU A 135 32.41 -29.14 18.01
N GLY A 136 32.26 -29.48 19.29
CA GLY A 136 31.89 -28.50 20.32
C GLY A 136 30.46 -28.00 20.16
N CYS A 137 29.56 -28.87 19.68
CA CYS A 137 28.14 -28.58 19.53
C CYS A 137 27.27 -29.37 20.50
N ASP A 138 26.17 -28.74 20.93
CA ASP A 138 25.05 -29.43 21.55
C ASP A 138 24.05 -29.85 20.46
N LEU A 139 23.38 -30.97 20.71
CA LEU A 139 22.38 -31.54 19.82
C LEU A 139 21.01 -31.36 20.46
N LEU A 140 20.10 -30.67 19.77
CA LEU A 140 18.72 -30.48 20.21
C LEU A 140 17.77 -31.17 19.25
N TYR A 141 16.97 -32.11 19.76
CA TYR A 141 15.90 -32.74 19.01
C TYR A 141 14.55 -32.15 19.41
N SER A 142 13.76 -31.69 18.44
CA SER A 142 12.49 -31.00 18.69
C SER A 142 11.38 -31.41 17.71
N ALA A 143 10.13 -31.26 18.16
CA ALA A 143 8.90 -31.53 17.40
C ALA A 143 8.87 -32.90 16.68
N GLU A 144 9.55 -33.91 17.26
CA GLU A 144 9.69 -35.25 16.69
C GLU A 144 10.23 -35.30 15.25
N ARG A 145 10.92 -34.24 14.80
CA ARG A 145 11.33 -34.10 13.39
C ARG A 145 12.62 -33.32 13.18
N TYR A 146 12.96 -32.37 14.03
CA TYR A 146 14.06 -31.44 13.79
C TYR A 146 15.24 -31.76 14.68
N LEU A 147 16.42 -31.87 14.08
CA LEU A 147 17.68 -32.04 14.78
C LEU A 147 18.57 -30.82 14.55
N ASP A 148 18.76 -30.02 15.59
CA ASP A 148 19.55 -28.80 15.56
C ASP A 148 20.94 -29.02 16.18
N PHE A 149 21.98 -28.69 15.42
CA PHE A 149 23.33 -28.51 15.92
C PHE A 149 23.50 -27.06 16.36
N LEU A 150 23.80 -26.86 17.65
CA LEU A 150 23.97 -25.56 18.27
C LEU A 150 25.36 -25.44 18.90
N PRO A 151 25.93 -24.23 19.06
CA PRO A 151 27.16 -24.05 19.82
C PRO A 151 27.00 -24.59 21.25
N GLN A 152 28.04 -25.23 21.80
CA GLN A 152 27.97 -25.84 23.13
C GLN A 152 27.52 -24.84 24.21
N GLY A 153 26.54 -25.23 25.01
CA GLY A 153 25.97 -24.44 26.10
C GLY A 153 25.01 -23.33 25.67
N VAL A 154 24.73 -23.19 24.37
CA VAL A 154 23.83 -22.15 23.83
C VAL A 154 22.42 -22.71 23.64
N ASN A 155 21.46 -22.08 24.30
CA ASN A 155 20.03 -22.33 24.15
C ASN A 155 19.24 -21.08 24.55
N LYS A 156 17.91 -21.10 24.37
CA LYS A 156 17.03 -19.96 24.73
C LYS A 156 17.25 -19.46 26.16
N GLY A 157 17.33 -20.36 27.14
CA GLY A 157 17.52 -20.03 28.56
C GLY A 157 18.89 -19.42 28.89
N SER A 158 19.98 -20.06 28.44
CA SER A 158 21.33 -19.55 28.69
C SER A 158 21.57 -18.22 28.00
N SER A 159 21.05 -18.06 26.78
CA SER A 159 21.12 -16.82 26.02
C SER A 159 20.30 -15.70 26.68
N LEU A 160 19.09 -16.00 27.16
CA LEU A 160 18.30 -15.02 27.90
C LEU A 160 19.00 -14.58 29.20
N GLN A 161 19.64 -15.49 29.93
CA GLN A 161 20.42 -15.12 31.12
C GLN A 161 21.61 -14.23 30.76
N ALA A 162 22.30 -14.51 29.65
CA ALA A 162 23.39 -13.66 29.16
C ALA A 162 22.89 -12.24 28.82
N LEU A 163 21.72 -12.13 28.18
CA LEU A 163 21.07 -10.84 27.91
C LEU A 163 20.68 -10.12 29.20
N ALA A 164 20.04 -10.79 30.16
CA ALA A 164 19.65 -10.21 31.44
C ALA A 164 20.86 -9.66 32.21
N ASN A 165 21.96 -10.42 32.25
CA ASN A 165 23.22 -10.00 32.86
C ASN A 165 23.81 -8.78 32.16
N TRP A 166 23.80 -8.75 30.82
CA TRP A 166 24.30 -7.62 30.04
C TRP A 166 23.47 -6.34 30.24
N LEU A 167 22.15 -6.48 30.38
CA LEU A 167 21.24 -5.39 30.71
C LEU A 167 21.35 -4.91 32.17
N GLY A 168 22.00 -5.69 33.04
CA GLY A 168 22.09 -5.42 34.47
C GLY A 168 20.74 -5.50 35.18
N ILE A 169 19.82 -6.33 34.70
CA ILE A 169 18.48 -6.53 35.29
C ILE A 169 18.48 -7.76 36.20
N ASP A 170 17.75 -7.68 37.31
CA ASP A 170 17.58 -8.81 38.22
C ASP A 170 16.65 -9.87 37.59
N ASN A 171 16.88 -11.15 37.86
CA ASN A 171 16.04 -12.25 37.40
C ASN A 171 14.57 -12.10 37.86
N ASP A 172 14.31 -11.43 38.98
CA ASP A 172 12.97 -11.11 39.48
C ASP A 172 12.20 -10.09 38.62
N GLN A 173 12.92 -9.38 37.75
CA GLN A 173 12.39 -8.38 36.81
C GLN A 173 12.22 -8.94 35.39
N VAL A 174 12.53 -10.22 35.18
CA VAL A 174 12.33 -10.93 33.91
C VAL A 174 11.09 -11.83 34.04
N LEU A 175 10.16 -11.69 33.10
CA LEU A 175 9.05 -12.62 32.89
C LEU A 175 9.29 -13.41 31.61
N THR A 176 9.34 -14.73 31.70
CA THR A 176 9.45 -15.64 30.56
C THR A 176 8.10 -16.24 30.20
N ALA A 177 7.81 -16.39 28.91
CA ALA A 177 6.60 -17.02 28.41
C ALA A 177 6.92 -18.03 27.30
N GLY A 178 6.27 -19.19 27.35
CA GLY A 178 6.38 -20.25 26.34
C GLY A 178 5.28 -21.30 26.49
N ASP A 179 5.17 -22.18 25.50
CA ASP A 179 4.13 -23.20 25.41
C ASP A 179 4.68 -24.61 25.09
N THR A 180 5.92 -24.72 24.62
CA THR A 180 6.51 -25.99 24.19
C THR A 180 7.71 -26.42 25.02
N LEU A 181 8.12 -27.70 24.92
CA LEU A 181 9.28 -28.22 25.64
C LEU A 181 10.60 -27.52 25.26
N ASN A 182 10.68 -26.91 24.07
CA ASN A 182 11.80 -26.05 23.65
C ASN A 182 12.02 -24.87 24.61
N ASP A 183 10.93 -24.36 25.21
CA ASP A 183 10.94 -23.20 26.10
C ASP A 183 11.33 -23.57 27.54
N LEU A 184 11.45 -24.86 27.86
CA LEU A 184 11.79 -25.36 29.19
C LEU A 184 13.03 -24.68 29.77
N SER A 185 14.05 -24.43 28.94
CA SER A 185 15.29 -23.77 29.36
C SER A 185 15.08 -22.35 29.90
N MET A 186 14.03 -21.64 29.45
CA MET A 186 13.65 -20.31 29.96
C MET A 186 12.69 -20.38 31.15
N LEU A 187 11.99 -21.51 31.31
CA LEU A 187 10.93 -21.74 32.29
C LEU A 187 11.41 -22.60 33.49
N SER A 188 12.71 -22.90 33.57
CA SER A 188 13.33 -23.79 34.56
C SER A 188 13.50 -23.19 35.98
N GLY A 189 12.66 -22.21 36.34
CA GLY A 189 12.63 -21.60 37.68
C GLY A 189 13.65 -20.50 37.98
N THR A 190 14.53 -20.15 37.04
CA THR A 190 15.50 -19.04 37.19
C THR A 190 14.81 -17.67 37.18
N PHE A 191 13.87 -17.49 36.25
CA PHE A 191 13.05 -16.28 36.08
C PHE A 191 11.64 -16.52 36.60
N LYS A 192 10.83 -15.46 36.69
CA LYS A 192 9.37 -15.64 36.76
C LYS A 192 8.93 -16.15 35.40
N GLY A 193 8.20 -17.26 35.36
CA GLY A 193 7.81 -17.91 34.11
C GLY A 193 6.30 -18.10 33.99
N VAL A 194 5.80 -18.21 32.76
CA VAL A 194 4.45 -18.67 32.48
C VAL A 194 4.46 -19.72 31.36
N CYS A 195 3.93 -20.89 31.67
CA CYS A 195 3.44 -21.83 30.67
C CYS A 195 2.03 -21.35 30.29
N VAL A 196 1.86 -20.86 29.06
CA VAL A 196 0.56 -20.34 28.62
C VAL A 196 -0.46 -21.48 28.50
N GLY A 197 -1.76 -21.18 28.53
CA GLY A 197 -2.79 -22.21 28.39
C GLY A 197 -2.62 -23.01 27.10
N GLU A 198 -3.01 -24.29 27.12
CA GLU A 198 -2.80 -25.25 26.02
C GLU A 198 -1.33 -25.61 25.75
N SER A 199 -0.41 -25.29 26.67
CA SER A 199 0.99 -25.76 26.65
C SER A 199 1.10 -27.29 26.54
N GLU A 200 2.19 -27.76 25.93
CA GLU A 200 2.53 -29.17 25.83
C GLU A 200 2.56 -29.86 27.20
N ALA A 201 1.99 -31.07 27.28
CA ALA A 201 1.94 -31.84 28.52
C ALA A 201 3.34 -32.12 29.10
N GLY A 202 4.33 -32.35 28.24
CA GLY A 202 5.72 -32.55 28.64
C GLY A 202 6.32 -31.32 29.34
N LEU A 203 6.02 -30.11 28.84
CA LEU A 203 6.46 -28.86 29.47
C LEU A 203 5.79 -28.66 30.84
N LEU A 204 4.48 -28.88 30.92
CA LEU A 204 3.73 -28.74 32.18
C LEU A 204 4.25 -29.70 33.25
N GLN A 205 4.49 -30.96 32.89
CA GLN A 205 5.08 -31.96 33.80
C GLN A 205 6.49 -31.57 34.25
N ALA A 206 7.33 -31.09 33.32
CA ALA A 206 8.70 -30.68 33.63
C ALA A 206 8.76 -29.44 34.53
N THR A 207 7.72 -28.60 34.51
CA THR A 207 7.68 -27.31 35.25
C THR A 207 6.81 -27.33 36.49
N GLU A 208 6.07 -28.41 36.77
CA GLU A 208 5.16 -28.54 37.92
C GLU A 208 5.82 -28.23 39.27
N ALA A 209 7.10 -28.60 39.42
CA ALA A 209 7.86 -28.38 40.65
C ALA A 209 8.46 -26.97 40.80
N TYR A 210 8.40 -26.13 39.74
CA TYR A 210 9.00 -24.79 39.77
C TYR A 210 8.01 -23.76 40.31
N SER A 211 8.18 -23.37 41.58
CA SER A 211 7.31 -22.42 42.29
C SER A 211 7.26 -21.01 41.68
N ARG A 212 8.18 -20.68 40.78
CA ARG A 212 8.24 -19.40 40.06
C ARG A 212 7.61 -19.46 38.66
N THR A 213 7.05 -20.60 38.28
CA THR A 213 6.42 -20.81 36.97
C THR A 213 4.91 -20.95 37.16
N LEU A 214 4.16 -20.05 36.54
CA LEU A 214 2.70 -20.08 36.51
C LEU A 214 2.23 -20.99 35.36
N HIS A 215 1.28 -21.88 35.65
CA HIS A 215 0.51 -22.57 34.61
C HIS A 215 -0.78 -21.79 34.38
N ALA A 216 -0.82 -21.03 33.29
CA ALA A 216 -1.97 -20.18 32.96
C ALA A 216 -3.13 -21.01 32.42
N SER A 217 -4.36 -20.55 32.66
CA SER A 217 -5.57 -21.17 32.10
C SER A 217 -5.90 -20.66 30.69
N ARG A 218 -5.36 -19.52 30.29
CA ARG A 218 -5.63 -18.86 29.00
C ARG A 218 -4.47 -19.08 28.03
N PRO A 219 -4.73 -19.39 26.75
CA PRO A 219 -3.69 -19.62 25.76
C PRO A 219 -3.00 -18.33 25.32
N GLY A 220 -1.78 -18.48 24.79
CA GLY A 220 -0.98 -17.41 24.18
C GLY A 220 -0.91 -16.11 25.01
N CYS A 221 -1.18 -14.98 24.37
CA CYS A 221 -1.17 -13.65 25.00
C CYS A 221 -2.08 -13.54 26.24
N GLY A 222 -3.18 -14.29 26.28
CA GLY A 222 -4.08 -14.32 27.43
C GLY A 222 -3.40 -14.88 28.68
N GLY A 223 -2.49 -15.85 28.52
CA GLY A 223 -1.67 -16.41 29.60
C GLY A 223 -0.60 -15.43 30.08
N ILE A 224 0.02 -14.68 29.17
CA ILE A 224 0.98 -13.61 29.52
C ILE A 224 0.29 -12.53 30.36
N LEU A 225 -0.91 -12.11 29.98
CA LEU A 225 -1.71 -11.16 30.75
C LEU A 225 -2.06 -11.70 32.16
N GLN A 226 -2.39 -12.98 32.28
CA GLN A 226 -2.58 -13.61 33.59
C GLN A 226 -1.31 -13.57 34.44
N ALA A 227 -0.14 -13.78 33.84
CA ALA A 227 1.14 -13.70 34.52
C ALA A 227 1.47 -12.27 34.99
N PHE A 228 1.14 -11.24 34.19
CA PHE A 228 1.28 -9.84 34.62
C PHE A 228 0.48 -9.52 35.89
N VAL A 229 -0.73 -10.09 36.01
CA VAL A 229 -1.55 -9.98 37.22
C VAL A 229 -0.91 -10.77 38.37
N HIS A 230 -0.63 -12.06 38.14
CA HIS A 230 -0.16 -12.99 39.16
C HIS A 230 1.15 -12.52 39.83
N PHE A 231 2.11 -12.08 39.03
CA PHE A 231 3.41 -11.62 39.53
C PHE A 231 3.45 -10.13 39.89
N GLY A 232 2.31 -9.42 39.81
CA GLY A 232 2.16 -8.05 40.27
C GLY A 232 2.89 -7.01 39.42
N PHE A 233 3.08 -7.26 38.11
CA PHE A 233 3.74 -6.30 37.22
C PHE A 233 2.87 -5.08 36.89
N LEU A 234 1.54 -5.25 36.77
CA LEU A 234 0.60 -4.16 36.45
C LEU A 234 -0.73 -4.19 37.24
N GLY A 235 -1.05 -5.30 37.93
CA GLY A 235 -2.32 -5.49 38.67
C GLY A 235 -3.57 -5.56 37.78
N GLU A 236 -4.67 -6.16 38.27
CA GLU A 236 -5.90 -6.33 37.45
C GLU A 236 -6.50 -5.00 36.96
N HIS A 237 -6.45 -3.96 37.79
CA HIS A 237 -7.00 -2.64 37.44
C HIS A 237 -6.15 -1.89 36.41
N GLY A 238 -4.82 -2.11 36.36
CA GLY A 238 -3.94 -1.50 35.36
C GLY A 238 -4.17 -2.11 33.98
N ILE A 239 -4.24 -3.43 33.90
CA ILE A 239 -4.53 -4.15 32.65
C ILE A 239 -5.95 -3.85 32.14
N ALA A 240 -6.93 -3.78 33.04
CA ALA A 240 -8.31 -3.43 32.68
C ALA A 240 -8.47 -1.97 32.24
N ALA A 241 -7.63 -1.04 32.73
CA ALA A 241 -7.63 0.36 32.31
C ALA A 241 -7.04 0.55 30.90
N GLU A 242 -6.02 -0.24 30.55
CA GLU A 242 -5.37 -0.22 29.23
C GLU A 242 -6.13 -1.03 28.17
N ARG A 243 -7.09 -1.86 28.58
CA ARG A 243 -8.08 -2.47 27.69
C ARG A 243 -8.97 -1.35 27.14
N ARG A 244 -8.53 -0.66 26.08
CA ARG A 244 -9.40 0.23 25.31
C ARG A 244 -10.62 -0.60 24.95
N LEU A 245 -11.79 -0.22 25.50
CA LEU A 245 -13.06 -0.85 25.17
C LEU A 245 -13.10 -1.03 23.65
N ALA A 246 -13.20 -2.29 23.18
CA ALA A 246 -13.42 -2.59 21.78
C ALA A 246 -14.47 -1.59 21.27
N ALA A 247 -14.08 -0.77 20.30
CA ALA A 247 -14.88 0.35 19.85
C ALA A 247 -16.29 -0.19 19.57
N LYS A 248 -17.31 0.31 20.29
CA LYS A 248 -18.69 -0.13 20.04
C LYS A 248 -18.94 0.03 18.54
N PRO A 249 -19.26 -1.05 17.81
CA PRO A 249 -19.43 -0.97 16.37
C PRO A 249 -20.43 0.13 16.01
N GLY A 250 -20.13 0.85 14.94
CA GLY A 250 -21.05 1.83 14.37
C GLY A 250 -22.19 1.14 13.62
N GLN A 251 -22.83 1.86 12.71
CA GLN A 251 -24.00 1.36 11.97
C GLN A 251 -23.77 1.25 10.46
N ALA A 252 -22.63 1.74 9.96
CA ALA A 252 -22.38 1.75 8.52
C ALA A 252 -21.93 0.37 8.03
N GLN A 253 -22.75 -0.25 7.16
CA GLN A 253 -22.42 -1.51 6.48
C GLN A 253 -21.32 -1.35 5.43
N MET A 254 -21.16 -0.12 4.92
CA MET A 254 -20.11 0.27 4.00
C MET A 254 -19.50 1.59 4.47
N VAL A 255 -18.19 1.60 4.64
CA VAL A 255 -17.42 2.79 5.01
C VAL A 255 -16.46 3.15 3.89
N MET A 256 -16.69 4.29 3.26
CA MET A 256 -15.80 4.86 2.26
C MET A 256 -14.74 5.70 2.98
N VAL A 257 -13.46 5.38 2.80
CA VAL A 257 -12.38 6.09 3.48
C VAL A 257 -11.47 6.74 2.45
N TYR A 258 -11.52 8.07 2.40
CA TYR A 258 -10.75 8.86 1.46
C TYR A 258 -10.27 10.15 2.13
N HIS A 259 -9.05 10.58 1.82
CA HIS A 259 -8.44 11.71 2.53
C HIS A 259 -9.23 13.02 2.37
N ARG A 260 -10.06 13.20 1.33
CA ARG A 260 -10.87 14.42 1.12
C ARG A 260 -12.35 14.21 1.42
N LEU A 261 -12.98 15.25 1.98
CA LEU A 261 -14.43 15.31 2.18
C LEU A 261 -15.17 15.21 0.84
N PRO A 262 -16.42 14.69 0.85
CA PRO A 262 -17.23 14.56 -0.35
C PRO A 262 -17.83 15.89 -0.85
N TYR A 263 -17.54 16.99 -0.16
CA TYR A 263 -17.97 18.34 -0.46
C TYR A 263 -16.85 19.34 -0.11
N GLU A 264 -17.00 20.57 -0.57
CA GLU A 264 -16.13 21.69 -0.18
C GLU A 264 -16.80 22.56 0.87
N GLU A 265 -16.01 22.97 1.86
CA GLU A 265 -16.41 23.96 2.86
C GLU A 265 -15.84 25.32 2.47
N HIS A 266 -16.67 26.37 2.53
CA HIS A 266 -16.26 27.75 2.26
C HIS A 266 -17.00 28.70 3.20
N ARG A 267 -16.32 29.75 3.69
CA ARG A 267 -16.95 30.73 4.58
C ARG A 267 -17.60 31.85 3.76
N VAL A 268 -18.89 32.07 3.94
CA VAL A 268 -19.66 33.18 3.34
C VAL A 268 -20.29 33.98 4.47
N GLY A 269 -19.92 35.26 4.60
CA GLY A 269 -20.46 36.14 5.63
C GLY A 269 -20.18 35.68 7.08
N GLY A 270 -19.08 34.96 7.29
CA GLY A 270 -18.70 34.40 8.60
C GLY A 270 -19.26 33.00 8.90
N ALA A 271 -20.26 32.53 8.14
CA ALA A 271 -20.83 31.19 8.29
C ALA A 271 -20.17 30.18 7.34
N LEU A 272 -19.93 28.96 7.83
CA LEU A 272 -19.43 27.85 7.01
C LEU A 272 -20.56 27.32 6.13
N GLN A 273 -20.39 27.42 4.81
CA GLN A 273 -21.31 26.86 3.82
C GLN A 273 -20.64 25.70 3.10
N ARG A 274 -21.45 24.69 2.77
CA ARG A 274 -21.02 23.51 2.02
C ARG A 274 -21.46 23.62 0.57
N ARG A 275 -20.58 23.27 -0.36
CA ARG A 275 -20.90 23.19 -1.79
C ARG A 275 -20.34 21.92 -2.38
N ARG A 276 -20.83 21.56 -3.57
CA ARG A 276 -20.27 20.42 -4.32
C ARG A 276 -18.79 20.67 -4.68
N PRO A 277 -17.97 19.61 -4.76
CA PRO A 277 -16.59 19.73 -5.20
C PRO A 277 -16.48 20.46 -6.54
N THR A 278 -15.59 21.43 -6.62
CA THR A 278 -15.34 22.26 -7.80
C THR A 278 -14.54 21.51 -8.87
N SER A 279 -13.90 20.39 -8.51
CA SER A 279 -13.29 19.45 -9.46
C SER A 279 -14.28 18.33 -9.78
N PRO A 280 -15.03 18.44 -10.89
CA PRO A 280 -16.06 17.47 -11.21
C PRO A 280 -15.47 16.16 -11.79
N ASN A 281 -14.21 16.16 -12.26
CA ASN A 281 -13.47 14.99 -12.78
C ASN A 281 -12.68 14.21 -11.70
N GLY A 282 -12.98 14.45 -10.43
CA GLY A 282 -12.32 13.76 -9.34
C GLY A 282 -12.88 12.35 -9.12
N ILE A 283 -12.09 11.53 -8.43
CA ILE A 283 -12.56 10.27 -7.85
C ILE A 283 -13.74 10.46 -6.87
N ILE A 284 -13.93 11.67 -6.31
CA ILE A 284 -14.99 11.94 -5.31
C ILE A 284 -16.41 11.72 -5.89
N PRO A 285 -16.84 12.39 -6.99
CA PRO A 285 -18.12 12.10 -7.63
C PRO A 285 -18.33 10.62 -7.95
N THR A 286 -17.28 9.93 -8.42
CA THR A 286 -17.29 8.49 -8.66
C THR A 286 -17.63 7.70 -7.41
N LEU A 287 -16.92 7.93 -6.31
CA LEU A 287 -17.14 7.22 -5.05
C LEU A 287 -18.50 7.54 -4.43
N LEU A 288 -18.98 8.78 -4.61
CA LEU A 288 -20.31 9.18 -4.14
C LEU A 288 -21.44 8.42 -4.86
N SER A 289 -21.25 8.05 -6.13
CA SER A 289 -22.28 7.35 -6.91
C SER A 289 -22.71 6.00 -6.30
N PHE A 290 -21.83 5.35 -5.52
CA PHE A 290 -22.13 4.10 -4.81
C PHE A 290 -23.16 4.26 -3.68
N PHE A 291 -23.44 5.49 -3.26
CA PHE A 291 -24.48 5.81 -2.29
C PHE A 291 -25.77 6.33 -2.96
N GLY A 292 -25.80 6.41 -4.29
CA GLY A 292 -26.92 6.95 -5.07
C GLY A 292 -28.18 6.08 -5.08
N ASP A 293 -28.05 4.78 -4.78
CA ASP A 293 -29.19 3.87 -4.50
C ASP A 293 -29.80 4.12 -3.11
N GLY A 294 -29.26 5.11 -2.39
CA GLY A 294 -29.64 5.50 -1.06
C GLY A 294 -29.12 4.56 0.02
N ARG A 295 -28.21 3.61 -0.23
CA ARG A 295 -27.70 2.71 0.83
C ARG A 295 -27.12 3.47 2.03
N PRO A 296 -27.26 2.94 3.25
CA PRO A 296 -26.63 3.53 4.41
C PRO A 296 -25.11 3.37 4.35
N GLY A 297 -24.38 4.43 4.67
CA GLY A 297 -22.93 4.38 4.70
C GLY A 297 -22.30 5.57 5.40
N SER A 298 -21.00 5.46 5.65
CA SER A 298 -20.19 6.53 6.22
C SER A 298 -19.03 6.88 5.30
N TRP A 299 -18.71 8.16 5.20
CA TRP A 299 -17.56 8.69 4.47
C TRP A 299 -16.57 9.28 5.46
N VAL A 300 -15.42 8.64 5.62
CA VAL A 300 -14.37 9.10 6.54
C VAL A 300 -13.35 9.95 5.78
N ALA A 301 -13.15 11.19 6.22
CA ALA A 301 -12.20 12.14 5.65
C ALA A 301 -11.68 13.15 6.68
N TRP A 302 -10.55 13.81 6.42
CA TRP A 302 -10.04 14.83 7.34
C TRP A 302 -10.76 16.17 7.20
N ALA A 303 -10.81 16.92 8.30
CA ALA A 303 -11.21 18.32 8.35
C ALA A 303 -10.24 19.10 9.25
N VAL A 304 -9.81 20.29 8.79
CA VAL A 304 -8.95 21.16 9.59
C VAL A 304 -9.76 21.77 10.73
N HIS A 305 -9.17 21.80 11.91
CA HIS A 305 -9.71 22.51 13.05
C HIS A 305 -8.58 22.98 13.98
N GLU A 306 -8.58 24.26 14.29
CA GLU A 306 -7.55 24.96 15.07
C GLU A 306 -8.08 25.40 16.44
N ASP A 307 -7.17 25.73 17.35
CA ASP A 307 -7.52 26.31 18.63
C ASP A 307 -8.22 27.67 18.44
N GLY A 308 -9.43 27.78 18.97
CA GLY A 308 -10.29 28.96 18.81
C GLY A 308 -11.38 28.82 17.74
N ASP A 309 -11.42 27.72 16.98
CA ASP A 309 -12.58 27.37 16.15
C ASP A 309 -13.78 26.93 17.02
N GLU A 310 -14.98 26.96 16.45
CA GLU A 310 -16.20 26.40 17.06
C GLU A 310 -16.05 24.90 17.34
N ALA A 311 -16.87 24.36 18.24
CA ALA A 311 -16.86 22.95 18.60
C ALA A 311 -16.85 22.05 17.35
N PHE A 312 -15.89 21.11 17.31
CA PHE A 312 -15.69 20.27 16.14
C PHE A 312 -16.87 19.33 15.92
N ASP A 313 -17.65 19.60 14.90
CA ASP A 313 -18.69 18.68 14.45
C ASP A 313 -18.02 17.43 13.86
N THR A 314 -18.31 16.27 14.43
CA THR A 314 -17.74 15.01 13.98
C THR A 314 -18.52 14.42 12.81
N HIS A 315 -19.83 14.67 12.75
CA HIS A 315 -20.73 14.01 11.82
C HIS A 315 -21.54 15.04 11.06
N THR A 316 -21.42 14.99 9.75
CA THR A 316 -21.98 16.00 8.87
C THR A 316 -22.79 15.35 7.75
N THR A 317 -23.88 15.99 7.35
CA THR A 317 -24.63 15.58 6.16
C THR A 317 -23.87 15.94 4.89
N VAL A 318 -23.91 15.04 3.90
CA VAL A 318 -23.25 15.24 2.60
C VAL A 318 -24.15 16.04 1.63
N ASP A 319 -25.17 15.39 1.09
CA ASP A 319 -26.24 15.97 0.27
C ASP A 319 -27.49 15.16 0.61
N ALA A 320 -28.31 15.66 1.54
CA ALA A 320 -29.43 14.89 2.10
C ALA A 320 -30.52 14.57 1.07
N GLU A 321 -30.58 15.31 -0.05
CA GLU A 321 -31.51 15.03 -1.14
C GLU A 321 -31.04 13.85 -1.99
N ARG A 322 -29.73 13.77 -2.27
CA ARG A 322 -29.17 12.73 -3.15
C ARG A 322 -28.68 11.49 -2.41
N TYR A 323 -28.15 11.68 -1.21
CA TYR A 323 -27.54 10.65 -0.38
C TYR A 323 -28.10 10.72 1.06
N PRO A 324 -29.42 10.49 1.25
CA PRO A 324 -30.11 10.74 2.51
C PRO A 324 -29.59 9.91 3.69
N ARG A 325 -28.93 8.77 3.41
CA ARG A 325 -28.37 7.85 4.40
C ARG A 325 -26.83 7.82 4.41
N LEU A 326 -26.17 8.83 3.82
CA LEU A 326 -24.72 9.00 3.85
C LEU A 326 -24.31 10.08 4.84
N THR A 327 -23.46 9.70 5.80
CA THR A 327 -22.87 10.62 6.76
C THR A 327 -21.39 10.82 6.45
N ALA A 328 -20.90 12.06 6.49
CA ALA A 328 -19.48 12.35 6.48
C ALA A 328 -18.96 12.39 7.93
N ALA A 329 -18.07 11.46 8.25
CA ALA A 329 -17.41 11.31 9.53
C ALA A 329 -16.01 11.94 9.47
N ARG A 330 -15.82 13.02 10.20
CA ARG A 330 -14.65 13.90 10.07
C ARG A 330 -13.53 13.49 11.04
N VAL A 331 -12.32 13.39 10.50
CA VAL A 331 -11.06 13.23 11.27
C VAL A 331 -10.51 14.62 11.55
N LYS A 332 -10.48 15.01 12.83
CA LYS A 332 -9.94 16.31 13.26
C LYS A 332 -8.42 16.31 13.08
N LEU A 333 -7.91 17.21 12.25
CA LEU A 333 -6.47 17.47 12.09
C LEU A 333 -6.19 18.96 12.24
N SER A 334 -5.02 19.31 12.73
CA SER A 334 -4.50 20.68 12.63
C SER A 334 -4.04 20.97 11.20
N LYS A 335 -3.94 22.25 10.85
CA LYS A 335 -3.38 22.74 9.60
C LYS A 335 -1.94 22.29 9.41
N ALA A 336 -1.14 22.32 10.48
CA ALA A 336 0.24 21.84 10.45
C ALA A 336 0.31 20.36 10.07
N GLU A 337 -0.54 19.51 10.66
CA GLU A 337 -0.61 18.09 10.31
C GLU A 337 -1.02 17.89 8.86
N VAL A 338 -2.01 18.63 8.35
CA VAL A 338 -2.44 18.53 6.94
C VAL A 338 -1.35 18.98 5.97
N ASP A 339 -0.65 20.08 6.28
CA ASP A 339 0.44 20.59 5.46
C ASP A 339 1.59 19.56 5.40
N ILE A 340 1.96 18.95 6.52
CA ILE A 340 2.99 17.90 6.58
C ILE A 340 2.52 16.63 5.85
N PHE A 341 1.39 16.06 6.27
CA PHE A 341 0.87 14.79 5.76
C PHE A 341 0.61 14.81 4.25
N TYR A 342 -0.12 15.84 3.78
CA TYR A 342 -0.65 15.85 2.42
C TYR A 342 0.17 16.71 1.46
N LYS A 343 0.60 17.91 1.88
CA LYS A 343 1.26 18.85 0.96
C LYS A 343 2.75 18.58 0.84
N ARG A 344 3.42 18.20 1.94
CA ARG A 344 4.86 17.90 1.97
C ARG A 344 5.12 16.41 1.78
N PHE A 345 4.94 15.60 2.81
CA PHE A 345 5.36 14.20 2.85
C PHE A 345 4.81 13.36 1.69
N SER A 346 3.50 13.39 1.47
CA SER A 346 2.85 12.66 0.38
C SER A 346 3.31 13.09 -1.03
N LYS A 347 3.82 14.31 -1.22
CA LYS A 347 4.24 14.85 -2.52
C LYS A 347 5.75 14.87 -2.73
N GLU A 348 6.52 14.91 -1.66
CA GLU A 348 7.98 14.89 -1.70
C GLU A 348 8.55 13.48 -1.53
N ALA A 349 7.91 12.60 -0.76
CA ALA A 349 8.39 11.23 -0.59
C ALA A 349 7.72 10.24 -1.56
N PHE A 350 6.39 10.20 -1.54
CA PHE A 350 5.64 9.14 -2.24
C PHE A 350 5.36 9.46 -3.70
N TRP A 351 4.88 10.66 -4.03
CA TRP A 351 4.52 11.00 -5.41
C TRP A 351 5.66 10.78 -6.42
N PRO A 352 6.92 11.21 -6.17
CA PRO A 352 8.01 10.99 -7.12
C PRO A 352 8.33 9.50 -7.25
N THR A 353 8.46 8.79 -6.12
CA THR A 353 8.76 7.35 -6.09
C THR A 353 7.70 6.52 -6.82
N LEU A 354 6.41 6.79 -6.56
CA LEU A 354 5.29 6.12 -7.22
C LEU A 354 5.27 6.33 -8.73
N HIS A 355 5.80 7.44 -9.22
CA HIS A 355 5.89 7.72 -10.65
C HIS A 355 7.27 7.46 -11.25
N THR A 356 8.12 6.67 -10.56
CA THR A 356 9.45 6.24 -11.03
C THR A 356 10.51 7.35 -11.10
N PHE A 357 10.30 8.47 -10.41
CA PHE A 357 11.25 9.59 -10.27
C PHE A 357 11.85 9.62 -8.84
N TRP A 358 12.37 8.49 -8.39
CA TRP A 358 12.88 8.31 -7.02
C TRP A 358 14.03 9.26 -6.68
N GLU A 359 14.77 9.74 -7.68
CA GLU A 359 15.84 10.73 -7.52
C GLU A 359 15.34 12.09 -7.05
N ARG A 360 14.04 12.35 -7.17
CA ARG A 360 13.37 13.56 -6.70
C ARG A 360 12.72 13.38 -5.32
N ALA A 361 12.83 12.19 -4.73
CA ALA A 361 12.18 11.89 -3.47
C ALA A 361 12.99 12.40 -2.27
N THR A 362 12.31 13.02 -1.31
CA THR A 362 12.86 13.43 -0.02
C THR A 362 12.22 12.62 1.09
N PHE A 363 13.05 11.98 1.93
CA PHE A 363 12.59 11.20 3.07
C PHE A 363 12.93 11.92 4.38
N ASN A 364 11.91 12.24 5.16
CA ASN A 364 12.04 12.87 6.48
C ASN A 364 11.32 12.01 7.52
N GLU A 365 12.03 11.65 8.60
CA GLU A 365 11.50 10.75 9.64
C GLU A 365 10.42 11.43 10.50
N ASP A 366 10.57 12.71 10.84
CA ASP A 366 9.56 13.45 11.62
C ASP A 366 8.22 13.54 10.86
N ASP A 367 8.31 13.74 9.54
CA ASP A 367 7.13 13.76 8.66
C ASP A 367 6.44 12.39 8.57
N TRP A 368 7.22 11.31 8.59
CA TRP A 368 6.68 9.95 8.67
C TRP A 368 5.91 9.72 9.97
N GLN A 369 6.40 10.21 11.11
CA GLN A 369 5.68 10.11 12.38
C GLN A 369 4.33 10.84 12.34
N VAL A 370 4.25 12.00 11.68
CA VAL A 370 2.97 12.69 11.42
C VAL A 370 2.08 11.85 10.50
N PHE A 371 2.63 11.23 9.46
CA PHE A 371 1.88 10.35 8.57
C PHE A 371 1.25 9.16 9.31
N LEU A 372 2.01 8.51 10.20
CA LEU A 372 1.53 7.43 11.06
C LEU A 372 0.41 7.91 11.99
N LYS A 373 0.61 9.05 12.67
CA LYS A 373 -0.40 9.65 13.56
C LYS A 373 -1.72 9.92 12.83
N VAL A 374 -1.64 10.52 11.63
CA VAL A 374 -2.82 10.80 10.81
C VAL A 374 -3.52 9.50 10.39
N ASN A 375 -2.77 8.50 9.89
CA ASN A 375 -3.34 7.21 9.49
C ASN A 375 -4.01 6.49 10.66
N ARG A 376 -3.43 6.55 11.86
CA ARG A 376 -4.06 6.00 13.09
C ARG A 376 -5.38 6.71 13.40
N ALA A 377 -5.44 8.03 13.31
CA ALA A 377 -6.69 8.78 13.52
C ALA A 377 -7.78 8.42 12.49
N PHE A 378 -7.40 8.16 11.23
CA PHE A 378 -8.30 7.63 10.21
C PHE A 378 -8.81 6.23 10.56
N ALA A 379 -7.93 5.32 11.02
CA ALA A 379 -8.31 3.97 11.43
C ALA A 379 -9.27 3.99 12.63
N GLU A 380 -8.96 4.79 13.66
CA GLU A 380 -9.79 4.94 14.86
C GLU A 380 -11.18 5.50 14.52
N ARG A 381 -11.26 6.52 13.65
CA ARG A 381 -12.55 7.03 13.15
C ARG A 381 -13.31 5.96 12.38
N THR A 382 -12.63 5.26 11.47
CA THR A 382 -13.25 4.20 10.65
C THR A 382 -13.81 3.07 11.52
N ALA A 383 -13.08 2.66 12.55
CA ALA A 383 -13.51 1.63 13.49
C ALA A 383 -14.81 1.99 14.24
N LEU A 384 -15.01 3.28 14.56
CA LEU A 384 -16.21 3.79 15.22
C LEU A 384 -17.42 3.90 14.29
N GLU A 385 -17.20 4.08 12.99
CA GLU A 385 -18.29 4.19 12.00
C GLU A 385 -18.80 2.83 11.52
N ALA A 386 -17.88 1.87 11.36
CA ALA A 386 -18.15 0.60 10.74
C ALA A 386 -19.03 -0.29 11.63
N ALA A 387 -20.10 -0.86 11.06
CA ALA A 387 -20.86 -1.94 11.68
C ALA A 387 -20.01 -3.23 11.78
N GLU A 388 -20.49 -4.21 12.54
CA GLU A 388 -19.88 -5.54 12.58
C GLU A 388 -19.89 -6.19 11.19
N GLY A 389 -18.74 -6.73 10.77
CA GLY A 389 -18.57 -7.38 9.46
C GLY A 389 -18.64 -6.45 8.24
N ALA A 390 -18.62 -5.12 8.45
CA ALA A 390 -18.79 -4.14 7.39
C ALA A 390 -17.64 -4.15 6.37
N ILE A 391 -17.93 -3.64 5.17
CA ILE A 391 -16.93 -3.41 4.13
C ILE A 391 -16.33 -2.02 4.32
N VAL A 392 -15.03 -1.95 4.50
CA VAL A 392 -14.27 -0.71 4.52
C VAL A 392 -13.50 -0.58 3.21
N TRP A 393 -13.81 0.45 2.43
CA TRP A 393 -13.16 0.72 1.15
C TRP A 393 -12.23 1.92 1.26
N LEU A 394 -10.93 1.62 1.34
CA LEU A 394 -9.83 2.57 1.46
C LEU A 394 -9.32 3.00 0.08
N HIS A 395 -8.98 4.28 -0.05
CA HIS A 395 -8.54 4.84 -1.31
C HIS A 395 -7.22 5.62 -1.22
N ASP A 396 -6.29 5.15 -2.06
CA ASP A 396 -5.03 5.78 -2.42
C ASP A 396 -3.93 5.84 -1.34
N TYR A 397 -2.73 6.16 -1.81
CA TYR A 397 -1.47 6.05 -1.07
C TYR A 397 -1.38 6.89 0.21
N ASN A 398 -2.23 7.91 0.38
CA ASN A 398 -2.28 8.71 1.61
C ASN A 398 -2.71 7.88 2.83
N LEU A 399 -3.34 6.72 2.62
CA LEU A 399 -3.93 5.90 3.68
C LEU A 399 -3.28 4.50 3.79
N TRP A 400 -2.03 4.35 3.34
CA TRP A 400 -1.31 3.07 3.34
C TRP A 400 -1.19 2.40 4.71
N MET A 401 -1.20 3.16 5.81
CA MET A 401 -1.06 2.61 7.17
C MET A 401 -2.40 2.36 7.87
N VAL A 402 -3.51 2.79 7.28
CA VAL A 402 -4.85 2.54 7.84
C VAL A 402 -5.19 1.05 7.93
N PRO A 403 -4.95 0.18 6.91
CA PRO A 403 -5.27 -1.24 7.01
C PRO A 403 -4.64 -1.93 8.23
N GLY A 404 -3.36 -1.66 8.52
CA GLY A 404 -2.65 -2.18 9.68
C GLY A 404 -3.36 -1.82 10.99
N TYR A 405 -3.53 -0.53 11.26
CA TYR A 405 -4.19 -0.07 12.48
C TYR A 405 -5.66 -0.49 12.57
N LEU A 406 -6.38 -0.51 11.44
CA LEU A 406 -7.80 -0.85 11.44
C LEU A 406 -8.00 -2.35 11.71
N ARG A 407 -7.13 -3.21 11.18
CA ARG A 407 -7.19 -4.65 11.42
C ARG A 407 -6.99 -4.98 12.89
N GLU A 408 -6.06 -4.28 13.55
CA GLU A 408 -5.84 -4.37 15.00
C GLU A 408 -7.11 -4.00 15.77
N LEU A 409 -7.76 -2.89 15.41
CA LEU A 409 -8.95 -2.41 16.11
C LEU A 409 -10.22 -3.23 15.85
N ARG A 410 -10.35 -3.78 14.64
CA ARG A 410 -11.57 -4.37 14.11
C ARG A 410 -11.26 -5.57 13.19
N PRO A 411 -10.89 -6.72 13.77
CA PRO A 411 -10.53 -7.91 13.00
C PRO A 411 -11.68 -8.48 12.17
N ASP A 412 -12.94 -8.15 12.52
CA ASP A 412 -14.16 -8.59 11.85
C ASP A 412 -14.42 -7.93 10.48
N LEU A 413 -13.79 -6.79 10.20
CA LEU A 413 -14.08 -6.00 9.01
C LEU A 413 -13.52 -6.63 7.73
N ARG A 414 -14.20 -6.38 6.61
CA ARG A 414 -13.67 -6.65 5.28
C ARG A 414 -12.97 -5.40 4.77
N ILE A 415 -11.64 -5.40 4.79
CA ILE A 415 -10.80 -4.25 4.43
C ILE A 415 -10.40 -4.37 2.96
N ALA A 416 -10.90 -3.46 2.14
CA ALA A 416 -10.56 -3.37 0.73
C ALA A 416 -9.78 -2.09 0.46
N PHE A 417 -8.70 -2.16 -0.33
CA PHE A 417 -7.88 -1.01 -0.69
C PHE A 417 -7.83 -0.83 -2.19
N PHE A 418 -7.95 0.41 -2.68
CA PHE A 418 -7.77 0.73 -4.10
C PHE A 418 -6.66 1.76 -4.29
N HIS A 419 -5.65 1.40 -5.08
CA HIS A 419 -4.50 2.25 -5.40
C HIS A 419 -4.73 3.02 -6.72
N HIS A 420 -4.92 4.34 -6.64
CA HIS A 420 -5.24 5.18 -7.82
C HIS A 420 -4.01 5.71 -8.55
N THR A 421 -2.90 5.84 -7.84
CA THR A 421 -1.61 6.22 -8.42
C THR A 421 -0.91 5.01 -9.03
N TYR A 422 0.09 5.22 -9.88
CA TYR A 422 0.91 4.12 -10.39
C TYR A 422 1.61 3.41 -9.23
N PHE A 423 1.65 2.07 -9.25
CA PHE A 423 2.44 1.28 -8.30
C PHE A 423 3.74 0.82 -8.98
N PRO A 424 4.92 1.29 -8.52
CA PRO A 424 6.19 1.09 -9.22
C PRO A 424 6.76 -0.31 -9.00
N SER A 425 7.75 -0.69 -9.82
CA SER A 425 8.46 -1.97 -9.66
C SER A 425 9.22 -2.06 -8.33
N ALA A 426 9.60 -3.27 -7.94
CA ALA A 426 10.34 -3.52 -6.71
C ALA A 426 11.63 -2.69 -6.60
N ASP A 427 12.39 -2.54 -7.69
CA ASP A 427 13.64 -1.75 -7.70
C ASP A 427 13.42 -0.29 -7.28
N VAL A 428 12.28 0.29 -7.64
CA VAL A 428 11.94 1.68 -7.32
C VAL A 428 11.25 1.77 -5.96
N PHE A 429 10.28 0.91 -5.68
CA PHE A 429 9.55 0.96 -4.41
C PHE A 429 10.47 0.69 -3.22
N ASN A 430 11.47 -0.18 -3.38
CA ASN A 430 12.39 -0.55 -2.31
C ASN A 430 13.33 0.58 -1.87
N VAL A 431 13.37 1.70 -2.61
CA VAL A 431 14.03 2.94 -2.18
C VAL A 431 13.35 3.54 -0.94
N LEU A 432 12.04 3.30 -0.73
CA LEU A 432 11.32 3.81 0.43
C LEU A 432 11.91 3.24 1.74
N PRO A 433 12.27 4.10 2.72
CA PRO A 433 12.76 3.64 4.02
C PRO A 433 11.75 2.75 4.74
N TRP A 434 10.47 3.15 4.72
CA TRP A 434 9.38 2.49 5.46
C TRP A 434 8.65 1.40 4.65
N ARG A 435 9.26 0.90 3.57
CA ARG A 435 8.65 -0.09 2.67
C ARG A 435 8.08 -1.30 3.40
N ARG A 436 8.77 -1.80 4.43
CA ARG A 436 8.35 -2.98 5.21
C ARG A 436 7.04 -2.69 5.94
N GLN A 437 6.95 -1.56 6.65
CA GLN A 437 5.76 -1.14 7.38
C GLN A 437 4.56 -0.90 6.46
N ILE A 438 4.80 -0.24 5.32
CA ILE A 438 3.76 0.06 4.31
C ILE A 438 3.16 -1.24 3.76
N ILE A 439 4.01 -2.17 3.34
CA ILE A 439 3.57 -3.44 2.76
C ILE A 439 2.95 -4.34 3.81
N GLY A 440 3.53 -4.41 5.01
CA GLY A 440 2.94 -5.12 6.14
C GLY A 440 1.53 -4.63 6.45
N SER A 441 1.30 -3.31 6.43
CA SER A 441 -0.04 -2.74 6.56
C SER A 441 -0.94 -3.14 5.39
N LEU A 442 -0.54 -2.92 4.14
CA LEU A 442 -1.36 -3.24 2.97
C LEU A 442 -1.76 -4.71 2.90
N LEU A 443 -0.90 -5.63 3.34
CA LEU A 443 -1.20 -7.06 3.42
C LEU A 443 -2.26 -7.40 4.49
N GLN A 444 -2.65 -6.47 5.36
CA GLN A 444 -3.80 -6.64 6.28
C GLN A 444 -5.16 -6.42 5.59
N CYS A 445 -5.17 -6.02 4.32
CA CYS A 445 -6.37 -6.00 3.49
C CYS A 445 -6.83 -7.42 3.14
N ASP A 446 -8.13 -7.57 2.90
CA ASP A 446 -8.71 -8.77 2.30
C ASP A 446 -8.68 -8.70 0.76
N TYR A 447 -8.75 -7.48 0.22
CA TYR A 447 -8.70 -7.22 -1.22
C TYR A 447 -7.91 -5.95 -1.55
N ILE A 448 -7.01 -6.01 -2.54
CA ILE A 448 -6.27 -4.85 -3.05
C ILE A 448 -6.48 -4.72 -4.56
N GLY A 449 -7.02 -3.58 -4.98
CA GLY A 449 -7.23 -3.24 -6.38
C GLY A 449 -6.23 -2.20 -6.90
N PHE A 450 -5.86 -2.37 -8.16
CA PHE A 450 -5.02 -1.45 -8.93
C PHE A 450 -5.70 -1.09 -10.24
N HIS A 451 -5.16 -0.14 -11.01
CA HIS A 451 -5.73 0.17 -12.32
C HIS A 451 -5.41 -0.88 -13.39
N ILE A 452 -4.20 -1.44 -13.40
CA ILE A 452 -3.74 -2.32 -14.47
C ILE A 452 -3.02 -3.57 -13.94
N PRO A 453 -3.00 -4.66 -14.72
CA PRO A 453 -2.33 -5.90 -14.32
C PRO A 453 -0.85 -5.73 -13.94
N ARG A 454 -0.11 -4.85 -14.64
CA ARG A 454 1.29 -4.55 -14.33
C ARG A 454 1.49 -4.05 -12.90
N GLN A 455 0.57 -3.23 -12.39
CA GLN A 455 0.65 -2.69 -11.02
C GLN A 455 0.41 -3.79 -9.98
N VAL A 456 -0.44 -4.78 -10.30
CA VAL A 456 -0.68 -5.96 -9.45
C VAL A 456 0.61 -6.76 -9.28
N GLU A 457 1.30 -7.12 -10.38
CA GLU A 457 2.54 -7.88 -10.28
C GLU A 457 3.66 -7.08 -9.62
N ASN A 458 3.74 -5.77 -9.89
CA ASN A 458 4.68 -4.89 -9.18
C ASN A 458 4.47 -4.95 -7.66
N PHE A 459 3.21 -4.93 -7.19
CA PHE A 459 2.89 -5.10 -5.77
C PHE A 459 3.31 -6.46 -5.22
N VAL A 460 3.04 -7.54 -5.96
CA VAL A 460 3.44 -8.91 -5.56
C VAL A 460 4.96 -9.01 -5.43
N ASP A 461 5.73 -8.46 -6.37
CA ASP A 461 7.19 -8.50 -6.33
C ASP A 461 7.77 -7.66 -5.18
N VAL A 462 7.18 -6.49 -4.90
CA VAL A 462 7.51 -5.72 -3.70
C VAL A 462 7.20 -6.52 -2.43
N ALA A 463 6.03 -7.15 -2.36
CA ALA A 463 5.60 -7.90 -1.19
C ALA A 463 6.50 -9.11 -0.89
N ARG A 464 6.98 -9.80 -1.93
CA ARG A 464 7.98 -10.88 -1.80
C ARG A 464 9.29 -10.41 -1.18
N GLY A 465 9.68 -9.15 -1.40
CA GLY A 465 10.85 -8.55 -0.78
C GLY A 465 10.68 -8.19 0.70
N VAL A 466 9.45 -8.26 1.23
CA VAL A 466 9.12 -7.90 2.62
C VAL A 466 8.72 -9.11 3.44
N THR A 467 7.93 -10.04 2.89
CA THR A 467 7.48 -11.25 3.57
C THR A 467 7.51 -12.45 2.61
N PRO A 468 7.79 -13.66 3.11
CA PRO A 468 7.45 -14.87 2.39
C PRO A 468 5.97 -14.84 1.99
N LEU A 469 5.69 -15.13 0.73
CA LEU A 469 4.33 -15.27 0.23
C LEU A 469 4.28 -16.32 -0.87
N GLN A 470 3.14 -17.00 -0.98
CA GLN A 470 2.86 -17.95 -2.04
C GLN A 470 1.77 -17.40 -2.96
N THR A 471 1.96 -17.55 -4.26
CA THR A 471 0.93 -17.20 -5.24
C THR A 471 -0.12 -18.31 -5.27
N VAL A 472 -1.34 -18.00 -4.83
CA VAL A 472 -2.46 -18.97 -4.76
C VAL A 472 -3.15 -19.11 -6.12
N SER A 473 -3.38 -18.00 -6.82
CA SER A 473 -4.08 -18.02 -8.10
C SER A 473 -3.60 -16.92 -9.05
N ARG A 474 -3.78 -17.18 -10.35
CA ARG A 474 -3.43 -16.26 -11.46
C ARG A 474 -4.49 -16.33 -12.55
N GLN A 475 -4.69 -15.24 -13.27
CA GLN A 475 -5.56 -15.18 -14.44
C GLN A 475 -4.88 -14.54 -15.66
N ASN A 476 -5.43 -14.83 -16.84
CA ASN A 476 -5.00 -14.19 -18.09
C ASN A 476 -5.58 -12.76 -18.16
N CYS A 477 -4.79 -11.84 -18.69
CA CYS A 477 -5.20 -10.44 -18.82
C CYS A 477 -6.05 -10.20 -20.09
N ALA A 478 -5.91 -11.05 -21.11
CA ALA A 478 -6.77 -11.05 -22.28
C ALA A 478 -8.18 -11.62 -21.93
N PRO A 479 -9.25 -11.16 -22.62
CA PRO A 479 -9.24 -10.21 -23.73
C PRO A 479 -9.32 -8.74 -23.29
N ARG A 480 -9.40 -8.40 -21.99
CA ARG A 480 -9.60 -7.01 -21.58
C ARG A 480 -8.38 -6.14 -21.86
N PHE A 481 -7.19 -6.61 -21.48
CA PHE A 481 -5.96 -5.82 -21.55
C PHE A 481 -5.07 -6.19 -22.74
N ILE A 482 -4.22 -5.25 -23.15
CA ILE A 482 -3.10 -5.49 -24.06
C ILE A 482 -2.03 -6.31 -23.34
N THR A 483 -1.65 -7.44 -23.92
CA THR A 483 -0.70 -8.38 -23.29
C THR A 483 0.75 -8.15 -23.71
N TYR A 484 0.99 -7.76 -24.96
CA TYR A 484 2.33 -7.54 -25.54
C TYR A 484 2.37 -6.28 -26.42
N GLY A 485 3.56 -5.73 -26.67
CA GLY A 485 3.75 -4.60 -27.60
C GLY A 485 3.39 -3.22 -27.02
N CYS A 486 3.15 -3.13 -25.71
CA CYS A 486 2.93 -1.90 -24.96
C CYS A 486 3.78 -1.97 -23.69
N ALA A 487 4.46 -0.88 -23.30
CA ALA A 487 5.30 -0.86 -22.10
C ALA A 487 4.61 -1.32 -20.81
N VAL A 488 3.31 -1.07 -20.66
CA VAL A 488 2.53 -1.51 -19.48
C VAL A 488 1.74 -2.81 -19.70
N GLY A 489 1.85 -3.43 -20.88
CA GLY A 489 1.17 -4.68 -21.21
C GLY A 489 1.67 -5.86 -20.37
N LEU A 490 0.78 -6.81 -20.08
CA LEU A 490 1.09 -8.01 -19.29
C LEU A 490 0.18 -9.17 -19.67
N GLU A 491 0.74 -10.38 -19.82
CA GLU A 491 0.00 -11.58 -20.23
C GLU A 491 -0.90 -12.14 -19.12
N ARG A 492 -0.37 -12.26 -17.90
CA ARG A 492 -1.03 -12.86 -16.74
C ARG A 492 -0.78 -12.05 -15.49
N MET A 493 -1.73 -12.03 -14.58
CA MET A 493 -1.57 -11.43 -13.25
C MET A 493 -2.04 -12.38 -12.14
N THR A 494 -1.48 -12.17 -10.97
CA THR A 494 -1.82 -12.80 -9.70
C THR A 494 -3.15 -12.25 -9.18
N THR A 495 -3.99 -13.15 -8.68
CA THR A 495 -5.33 -12.83 -8.16
C THR A 495 -5.47 -13.14 -6.67
N ALA A 496 -4.56 -13.92 -6.11
CA ALA A 496 -4.47 -14.13 -4.67
C ALA A 496 -3.04 -14.52 -4.26
N VAL A 497 -2.62 -14.03 -3.09
CA VAL A 497 -1.37 -14.41 -2.42
C VAL A 497 -1.67 -14.85 -0.99
N ASP A 498 -0.92 -15.83 -0.50
CA ASP A 498 -0.97 -16.31 0.88
C ASP A 498 0.31 -15.91 1.62
N THR A 499 0.19 -15.19 2.72
CA THR A 499 1.29 -14.75 3.58
C THR A 499 1.55 -15.70 4.75
N GLY A 500 0.86 -16.84 4.80
CA GLY A 500 0.84 -17.78 5.93
C GLY A 500 -0.08 -17.33 7.07
N SER A 501 -0.27 -16.02 7.25
CA SER A 501 -1.24 -15.44 8.18
C SER A 501 -2.60 -15.18 7.55
N ARG A 502 -2.64 -14.84 6.26
CA ARG A 502 -3.88 -14.54 5.53
C ARG A 502 -3.71 -14.65 4.02
N VAL A 503 -4.83 -14.91 3.35
CA VAL A 503 -4.93 -14.83 1.88
C VAL A 503 -5.41 -13.42 1.49
N VAL A 504 -4.60 -12.71 0.72
CA VAL A 504 -4.92 -11.38 0.19
C VAL A 504 -5.29 -11.52 -1.28
N LYS A 505 -6.51 -11.10 -1.64
CA LYS A 505 -6.97 -11.09 -3.04
C LYS A 505 -6.52 -9.82 -3.75
N LEU A 506 -6.23 -9.93 -5.03
CA LEU A 506 -5.69 -8.87 -5.87
C LEU A 506 -6.47 -8.75 -7.18
N GLY A 507 -6.57 -7.54 -7.73
CA GLY A 507 -7.08 -7.39 -9.09
C GLY A 507 -6.84 -6.05 -9.75
N ALA A 508 -7.00 -6.02 -11.07
CA ALA A 508 -6.86 -4.85 -11.91
C ALA A 508 -8.23 -4.37 -12.39
N HIS A 509 -8.57 -3.15 -12.00
CA HIS A 509 -9.86 -2.51 -12.14
C HIS A 509 -9.65 -1.05 -12.61
N PRO A 510 -9.43 -0.82 -13.93
CA PRO A 510 -9.33 0.53 -14.48
C PRO A 510 -10.57 1.34 -14.12
N VAL A 511 -10.38 2.52 -13.51
CA VAL A 511 -11.52 3.41 -13.23
C VAL A 511 -12.20 3.80 -14.55
N GLY A 512 -13.52 3.63 -14.60
CA GLY A 512 -14.35 3.97 -15.74
C GLY A 512 -14.70 5.46 -15.79
N LEU A 513 -15.55 5.82 -16.76
CA LEU A 513 -16.09 7.18 -16.90
C LEU A 513 -17.60 7.20 -16.63
N ASP A 514 -18.10 8.30 -16.07
CA ASP A 514 -19.53 8.64 -16.11
C ASP A 514 -19.86 9.22 -17.50
N ILE A 515 -20.36 8.36 -18.39
CA ILE A 515 -20.71 8.73 -19.77
C ILE A 515 -21.86 9.75 -19.81
N ASP A 516 -22.82 9.65 -18.90
CA ASP A 516 -23.97 10.55 -18.88
C ASP A 516 -23.55 11.96 -18.50
N ARG A 517 -22.50 12.11 -17.70
CA ARG A 517 -21.91 13.42 -17.43
C ARG A 517 -21.32 14.08 -18.68
N VAL A 518 -20.66 13.32 -19.57
CA VAL A 518 -20.18 13.85 -20.87
C VAL A 518 -21.37 14.20 -21.76
N ARG A 519 -22.38 13.32 -21.82
CA ARG A 519 -23.61 13.54 -22.59
C ARG A 519 -24.34 14.81 -22.15
N ASN A 520 -24.49 15.00 -20.84
CA ASN A 520 -25.14 16.16 -20.26
C ASN A 520 -24.35 17.44 -20.53
N ALA A 521 -23.02 17.40 -20.40
CA ALA A 521 -22.16 18.53 -20.75
C ALA A 521 -22.30 18.91 -22.24
N LEU A 522 -22.31 17.92 -23.14
CA LEU A 522 -22.56 18.16 -24.56
C LEU A 522 -23.94 18.78 -24.83
N ALA A 523 -24.96 18.42 -24.06
CA ALA A 523 -26.32 18.94 -24.26
C ALA A 523 -26.51 20.41 -23.81
N LEU A 524 -25.57 20.98 -23.05
CA LEU A 524 -25.67 22.36 -22.57
C LEU A 524 -25.59 23.37 -23.72
N GLU A 525 -26.48 24.35 -23.71
CA GLU A 525 -26.53 25.39 -24.74
C GLU A 525 -25.20 26.16 -24.83
N GLN A 526 -24.59 26.50 -23.69
CA GLN A 526 -23.28 27.18 -23.64
C GLN A 526 -22.16 26.36 -24.30
N THR A 527 -22.17 25.03 -24.12
CA THR A 527 -21.20 24.12 -24.74
C THR A 527 -21.40 24.07 -26.25
N GLN A 528 -22.66 24.01 -26.73
CA GLN A 528 -22.97 24.04 -28.16
C GLN A 528 -22.58 25.38 -28.81
N GLN A 529 -22.82 26.49 -28.14
CA GLN A 529 -22.39 27.83 -28.58
C GLN A 529 -20.86 27.91 -28.65
N GLN A 530 -20.15 27.40 -27.63
CA GLN A 530 -18.70 27.36 -27.63
C GLN A 530 -18.14 26.49 -28.76
N MET A 531 -18.69 25.29 -28.99
CA MET A 531 -18.30 24.43 -30.12
C MET A 531 -18.49 25.14 -31.46
N THR A 532 -19.60 25.86 -31.64
CA THR A 532 -19.86 26.63 -32.88
C THR A 532 -18.83 27.74 -33.07
N ARG A 533 -18.49 28.45 -31.99
CA ARG A 533 -17.45 29.49 -32.01
C ARG A 533 -16.07 28.91 -32.35
N LEU A 534 -15.65 27.86 -31.64
CA LEU A 534 -14.36 27.21 -31.87
C LEU A 534 -14.24 26.67 -33.29
N ARG A 535 -15.29 26.06 -33.83
CA ARG A 535 -15.32 25.58 -35.22
C ARG A 535 -15.08 26.70 -36.23
N LYS A 536 -15.58 27.91 -35.96
CA LYS A 536 -15.36 29.08 -36.81
C LYS A 536 -13.93 29.63 -36.67
N GLU A 537 -13.43 29.74 -35.43
CA GLU A 537 -12.09 30.25 -35.14
C GLU A 537 -10.97 29.32 -35.62
N LEU A 538 -11.20 28.00 -35.59
CA LEU A 538 -10.24 26.97 -36.02
C LEU A 538 -10.47 26.52 -37.47
N SER A 539 -11.29 27.23 -38.25
CA SER A 539 -11.59 26.85 -39.64
C SER A 539 -10.30 26.77 -40.48
N GLY A 540 -10.03 25.60 -41.06
CA GLY A 540 -8.82 25.35 -41.86
C GLY A 540 -7.56 25.04 -41.04
N ILE A 541 -7.66 25.00 -39.71
CA ILE A 541 -6.58 24.65 -38.78
C ILE A 541 -6.95 23.33 -38.08
N LYS A 542 -6.04 22.36 -38.11
CA LYS A 542 -6.16 21.15 -37.29
C LYS A 542 -5.76 21.44 -35.84
N LEU A 543 -6.58 20.98 -34.91
CA LEU A 543 -6.39 21.16 -33.48
C LEU A 543 -5.73 19.92 -32.86
N ILE A 544 -4.53 20.11 -32.30
CA ILE A 544 -3.96 19.18 -31.32
C ILE A 544 -4.32 19.69 -29.94
N LEU A 545 -4.94 18.86 -29.11
CA LEU A 545 -5.35 19.19 -27.77
C LEU A 545 -4.57 18.39 -26.73
N SER A 546 -4.10 19.09 -25.71
CA SER A 546 -3.63 18.50 -24.46
C SER A 546 -4.31 19.14 -23.26
N VAL A 547 -4.72 18.31 -22.30
CA VAL A 547 -5.32 18.76 -21.04
C VAL A 547 -4.67 17.98 -19.90
N GLU A 548 -3.95 18.69 -19.04
CA GLU A 548 -3.20 18.07 -17.95
C GLU A 548 -2.98 19.06 -16.80
N ARG A 549 -2.49 18.57 -15.67
CA ARG A 549 -2.09 19.40 -14.53
C ARG A 549 -0.59 19.69 -14.63
N LEU A 550 -0.14 20.80 -14.05
CA LEU A 550 1.28 21.06 -13.88
C LEU A 550 1.88 20.01 -12.96
N ASP A 551 2.61 19.08 -13.57
CA ASP A 551 3.22 17.93 -12.89
C ASP A 551 4.28 17.33 -13.82
N TYR A 552 5.47 17.03 -13.30
CA TYR A 552 6.58 16.49 -14.10
C TYR A 552 6.27 15.11 -14.69
N THR A 553 5.30 14.40 -14.13
CA THR A 553 4.85 13.10 -14.65
C THR A 553 4.11 13.22 -15.98
N LYS A 554 3.61 14.41 -16.35
CA LYS A 554 2.71 14.61 -17.50
C LYS A 554 3.42 14.84 -18.83
N GLY A 555 4.73 15.02 -18.82
CA GLY A 555 5.51 15.10 -20.06
C GLY A 555 5.20 16.33 -20.92
N ILE A 556 4.78 17.45 -20.31
CA ILE A 556 4.42 18.68 -21.02
C ILE A 556 5.62 19.23 -21.79
N LEU A 557 6.80 19.21 -21.18
CA LEU A 557 8.02 19.76 -21.77
C LEU A 557 8.46 18.92 -22.98
N GLU A 558 8.47 17.61 -22.84
CA GLU A 558 8.81 16.64 -23.90
C GLU A 558 7.85 16.79 -25.09
N LYS A 559 6.56 16.97 -24.81
CA LYS A 559 5.53 17.24 -25.82
C LYS A 559 5.75 18.55 -26.57
N LEU A 560 6.10 19.64 -25.87
CA LEU A 560 6.41 20.92 -26.50
C LEU A 560 7.66 20.81 -27.39
N GLN A 561 8.69 20.11 -26.92
CA GLN A 561 9.90 19.85 -27.71
C GLN A 561 9.60 19.01 -28.96
N ALA A 562 8.76 17.97 -28.83
CA ALA A 562 8.31 17.15 -29.96
C ALA A 562 7.48 17.96 -30.95
N PHE A 563 6.60 18.86 -30.48
CA PHE A 563 5.84 19.76 -31.34
C PHE A 563 6.75 20.75 -32.08
N GLU A 564 7.77 21.28 -31.41
CA GLU A 564 8.78 22.14 -32.04
C GLU A 564 9.47 21.41 -33.19
N ARG A 565 9.91 20.18 -32.95
CA ARG A 565 10.53 19.32 -33.96
C ARG A 565 9.57 19.00 -35.11
N LEU A 566 8.33 18.64 -34.80
CA LEU A 566 7.28 18.36 -35.77
C LEU A 566 7.11 19.52 -36.76
N LEU A 567 7.03 20.76 -36.27
CA LEU A 567 6.87 21.95 -37.13
C LEU A 567 8.15 22.27 -37.92
N ALA A 568 9.33 22.03 -37.35
CA ALA A 568 10.61 22.24 -38.03
C ALA A 568 10.79 21.27 -39.20
N ASP A 569 10.46 19.99 -38.98
CA ASP A 569 10.67 18.92 -39.95
C ASP A 569 9.59 18.89 -41.04
N ASN A 570 8.42 19.51 -40.80
CA ASN A 570 7.25 19.49 -41.69
C ASN A 570 6.71 20.90 -41.97
N PRO A 571 7.38 21.70 -42.83
CA PRO A 571 6.97 23.07 -43.15
C PRO A 571 5.55 23.19 -43.71
N GLU A 572 4.99 22.12 -44.26
CA GLU A 572 3.63 22.08 -44.79
C GLU A 572 2.55 22.21 -43.70
N LEU A 573 2.89 21.98 -42.42
CA LEU A 573 2.00 22.14 -41.27
C LEU A 573 1.92 23.58 -40.76
N LEU A 574 2.86 24.45 -41.15
CA LEU A 574 2.89 25.84 -40.72
C LEU A 574 1.62 26.57 -41.18
N GLY A 575 0.95 27.25 -40.23
CA GLY A 575 -0.34 27.92 -40.49
C GLY A 575 -1.55 26.99 -40.53
N LYS A 576 -1.37 25.67 -40.43
CA LYS A 576 -2.43 24.66 -40.57
C LYS A 576 -2.67 23.82 -39.34
N VAL A 577 -1.80 23.88 -38.34
CA VAL A 577 -1.91 23.10 -37.10
C VAL A 577 -1.65 24.01 -35.91
N THR A 578 -2.43 23.85 -34.85
CA THR A 578 -2.21 24.53 -33.57
C THR A 578 -2.28 23.52 -32.43
N LEU A 579 -1.31 23.60 -31.52
CA LEU A 579 -1.35 22.91 -30.23
C LEU A 579 -2.04 23.81 -29.20
N VAL A 580 -3.16 23.36 -28.66
CA VAL A 580 -3.79 23.94 -27.47
C VAL A 580 -3.41 23.09 -26.26
N SER A 581 -2.72 23.71 -25.30
CA SER A 581 -2.30 23.05 -24.06
C SER A 581 -2.97 23.72 -22.88
N ILE A 582 -3.94 23.04 -22.28
CA ILE A 582 -4.62 23.48 -21.05
C ILE A 582 -3.90 22.84 -19.87
N CYS A 583 -3.13 23.66 -19.15
CA CYS A 583 -2.36 23.25 -17.98
C CYS A 583 -3.00 23.82 -16.71
N VAL A 584 -3.53 22.94 -15.85
CA VAL A 584 -4.11 23.35 -14.57
C VAL A 584 -2.98 23.57 -13.56
N PRO A 585 -2.89 24.77 -12.94
CA PRO A 585 -1.85 25.06 -11.95
C PRO A 585 -1.86 24.09 -10.76
N ALA A 586 -0.69 23.86 -10.18
CA ALA A 586 -0.58 23.21 -8.86
C ALA A 586 -1.09 24.15 -7.75
N ALA A 587 -1.25 23.63 -6.53
CA ALA A 587 -1.52 24.49 -5.37
C ALA A 587 -0.32 25.44 -5.15
N SER A 588 -0.58 26.68 -4.74
CA SER A 588 0.44 27.73 -4.55
C SER A 588 1.58 27.33 -3.61
N GLU A 589 1.33 26.40 -2.70
CA GLU A 589 2.28 25.90 -1.71
C GLU A 589 3.21 24.80 -2.27
N MET A 590 2.98 24.32 -3.50
CA MET A 590 3.74 23.23 -4.12
C MET A 590 4.88 23.76 -5.00
N THR A 591 5.95 24.24 -4.37
CA THR A 591 7.11 24.86 -5.04
C THR A 591 7.96 23.89 -5.86
N ILE A 592 7.80 22.57 -5.66
CA ILE A 592 8.50 21.51 -6.42
C ILE A 592 8.27 21.60 -7.94
N TYR A 593 7.23 22.31 -8.39
CA TYR A 593 6.88 22.46 -9.80
C TYR A 593 7.35 23.79 -10.43
N ASP A 594 7.93 24.70 -9.65
CA ASP A 594 8.26 26.06 -10.13
C ASP A 594 9.27 26.03 -11.29
N GLU A 595 10.31 25.20 -11.18
CA GLU A 595 11.32 25.04 -12.23
C GLU A 595 10.70 24.50 -13.52
N LEU A 596 9.84 23.48 -13.41
CA LEU A 596 9.14 22.89 -14.55
C LEU A 596 8.23 23.92 -15.21
N GLN A 597 7.51 24.73 -14.43
CA GLN A 597 6.66 25.80 -14.96
C GLN A 597 7.48 26.78 -15.79
N ALA A 598 8.62 27.25 -15.26
CA ALA A 598 9.50 28.17 -15.98
C ALA A 598 10.01 27.55 -17.30
N GLN A 599 10.40 26.27 -17.29
CA GLN A 599 10.85 25.55 -18.49
C GLN A 599 9.73 25.43 -19.54
N ILE A 600 8.49 25.15 -19.12
CA ILE A 600 7.32 25.09 -20.00
C ILE A 600 7.04 26.45 -20.63
N GLU A 601 6.99 27.52 -19.83
CA GLU A 601 6.73 28.87 -20.32
C GLU A 601 7.80 29.34 -21.31
N GLN A 602 9.08 29.05 -21.02
CA GLN A 602 10.18 29.30 -21.94
C GLN A 602 10.05 28.52 -23.25
N ALA A 603 9.68 27.24 -23.20
CA ALA A 603 9.46 26.43 -24.40
C ALA A 603 8.30 26.98 -25.24
N VAL A 604 7.17 27.35 -24.63
CA VAL A 604 6.04 28.00 -25.31
C VAL A 604 6.49 29.29 -25.99
N GLY A 605 7.21 30.16 -25.28
CA GLY A 605 7.73 31.42 -25.82
C GLY A 605 8.69 31.20 -26.98
N ARG A 606 9.60 30.22 -26.88
CA ARG A 606 10.54 29.84 -27.93
C ARG A 606 9.83 29.36 -29.19
N ILE A 607 8.88 28.43 -29.07
CA ILE A 607 8.15 27.86 -30.21
C ILE A 607 7.35 28.95 -30.92
N ASN A 608 6.59 29.76 -30.16
CA ASN A 608 5.79 30.84 -30.74
C ASN A 608 6.68 31.92 -31.37
N GLY A 609 7.78 32.30 -30.73
CA GLY A 609 8.74 33.26 -31.30
C GLY A 609 9.36 32.79 -32.61
N ARG A 610 9.57 31.48 -32.77
CA ARG A 610 10.16 30.89 -33.98
C ARG A 610 9.17 30.72 -35.13
N PHE A 611 7.95 30.26 -34.84
CA PHE A 611 7.02 29.80 -35.89
C PHE A 611 5.79 30.69 -36.11
N ALA A 612 5.43 31.59 -35.19
CA ALA A 612 4.21 32.38 -35.33
C ALA A 612 4.18 33.21 -36.62
N ARG A 613 2.96 33.47 -37.09
CA ARG A 613 2.65 34.31 -38.26
C ARG A 613 1.51 35.25 -37.88
N ILE A 614 1.29 36.30 -38.68
CA ILE A 614 0.14 37.19 -38.48
C ILE A 614 -1.13 36.34 -38.55
N GLY A 615 -1.92 36.36 -37.47
CA GLY A 615 -3.18 35.61 -37.36
C GLY A 615 -3.04 34.12 -37.01
N TRP A 616 -1.83 33.59 -36.79
CA TRP A 616 -1.64 32.20 -36.39
C TRP A 616 -0.59 32.06 -35.27
N THR A 617 -1.04 31.47 -34.16
CA THR A 617 -0.20 31.11 -33.02
C THR A 617 -0.04 29.59 -32.97
N PRO A 618 1.19 29.05 -33.11
CA PRO A 618 1.44 27.61 -33.09
C PRO A 618 1.03 26.94 -31.77
N VAL A 619 1.35 27.55 -30.63
CA VAL A 619 1.02 27.03 -29.30
C VAL A 619 0.14 28.02 -28.53
N GLN A 620 -1.08 27.60 -28.22
CA GLN A 620 -1.97 28.31 -27.31
C GLN A 620 -1.91 27.65 -25.93
N PHE A 621 -1.18 28.26 -25.00
CA PHE A 621 -0.98 27.75 -23.65
C PHE A 621 -1.93 28.46 -22.66
N PHE A 622 -2.77 27.69 -21.98
CA PHE A 622 -3.67 28.19 -20.95
C PHE A 622 -3.24 27.65 -19.59
N PHE A 623 -2.69 28.51 -18.73
CA PHE A 623 -2.32 28.17 -17.35
C PHE A 623 -3.45 28.51 -16.36
N ARG A 624 -4.57 27.79 -16.47
CA ARG A 624 -5.76 27.95 -15.62
C ARG A 624 -6.67 26.74 -15.72
N SER A 625 -7.53 26.54 -14.72
CA SER A 625 -8.60 25.53 -14.80
C SER A 625 -9.73 26.00 -15.70
N PHE A 626 -10.31 25.06 -16.45
CA PHE A 626 -11.52 25.27 -17.24
C PHE A 626 -12.66 24.45 -16.60
N PRO A 627 -13.89 24.98 -16.55
CA PRO A 627 -15.07 24.19 -16.24
C PRO A 627 -15.20 22.99 -17.19
N PHE A 628 -15.67 21.86 -16.68
CA PHE A 628 -15.69 20.61 -17.44
C PHE A 628 -16.47 20.70 -18.76
N ASP A 629 -17.61 21.38 -18.76
CA ASP A 629 -18.44 21.62 -19.93
C ASP A 629 -17.73 22.44 -21.01
N GLN A 630 -16.81 23.33 -20.62
CA GLN A 630 -15.94 24.04 -21.56
C GLN A 630 -14.85 23.13 -22.12
N VAL A 631 -14.26 22.25 -21.30
CA VAL A 631 -13.26 21.28 -21.75
C VAL A 631 -13.87 20.28 -22.73
N VAL A 632 -15.11 19.83 -22.51
CA VAL A 632 -15.86 18.97 -23.42
C VAL A 632 -16.03 19.61 -24.81
N ALA A 633 -16.25 20.92 -24.89
CA ALA A 633 -16.27 21.62 -26.18
C ALA A 633 -14.91 21.53 -26.91
N TRP A 634 -13.79 21.60 -26.18
CA TRP A 634 -12.45 21.41 -26.76
C TRP A 634 -12.22 19.96 -27.21
N TYR A 635 -12.59 18.97 -26.38
CA TYR A 635 -12.54 17.55 -26.78
C TYR A 635 -13.32 17.29 -28.06
N ALA A 636 -14.48 17.90 -28.22
CA ALA A 636 -15.31 17.77 -29.42
C ALA A 636 -14.66 18.36 -30.68
N MET A 637 -13.84 19.41 -30.55
CA MET A 637 -13.19 20.07 -31.69
C MET A 637 -11.79 19.51 -32.02
N ALA A 638 -11.18 18.74 -31.12
CA ALA A 638 -9.83 18.24 -31.31
C ALA A 638 -9.74 17.18 -32.42
N ASP A 639 -8.81 17.39 -33.37
CA ASP A 639 -8.45 16.41 -34.39
C ASP A 639 -7.51 15.35 -33.80
N VAL A 640 -6.61 15.77 -32.91
CA VAL A 640 -5.68 14.88 -32.19
C VAL A 640 -5.73 15.21 -30.71
N MET A 641 -6.02 14.21 -29.88
CA MET A 641 -5.83 14.29 -28.44
C MET A 641 -4.46 13.70 -28.10
N TRP A 642 -3.55 14.51 -27.56
CA TRP A 642 -2.16 14.14 -27.37
C TRP A 642 -1.79 14.03 -25.88
N ILE A 643 -1.99 12.82 -25.34
CA ILE A 643 -1.79 12.49 -23.93
C ILE A 643 -0.48 11.73 -23.77
N THR A 644 0.58 12.42 -23.32
CA THR A 644 1.94 11.88 -23.34
C THR A 644 2.62 11.87 -21.96
N PRO A 645 1.96 11.43 -20.88
CA PRO A 645 2.61 11.37 -19.57
C PRO A 645 3.79 10.41 -19.59
N LEU A 646 4.89 10.80 -18.94
CA LEU A 646 6.06 9.94 -18.68
C LEU A 646 5.68 8.74 -17.80
N ARG A 647 4.73 8.94 -16.87
CA ARG A 647 4.11 7.87 -16.08
C ARG A 647 2.74 8.32 -15.61
N ASP A 648 1.73 7.45 -15.70
CA ASP A 648 0.39 7.74 -15.17
C ASP A 648 -0.29 6.48 -14.66
N GLY A 649 -0.98 6.57 -13.51
CA GLY A 649 -1.71 5.43 -12.94
C GLY A 649 -2.79 4.90 -13.88
N LEU A 650 -3.49 5.81 -14.57
CA LEU A 650 -4.51 5.51 -15.58
C LEU A 650 -4.56 6.56 -16.68
N ASN A 651 -4.99 7.79 -16.34
CA ASN A 651 -5.36 8.92 -17.22
C ASN A 651 -6.84 8.92 -17.69
N LEU A 652 -7.71 9.61 -16.94
CA LEU A 652 -9.14 9.76 -17.28
C LEU A 652 -9.39 10.72 -18.45
N VAL A 653 -8.52 11.68 -18.68
CA VAL A 653 -8.64 12.65 -19.79
C VAL A 653 -8.68 11.93 -21.15
N ALA A 654 -7.89 10.87 -21.32
CA ALA A 654 -7.95 10.04 -22.52
C ALA A 654 -9.34 9.41 -22.72
N LYS A 655 -9.96 8.89 -21.65
CA LYS A 655 -11.32 8.31 -21.68
C LYS A 655 -12.39 9.38 -21.93
N GLU A 656 -12.24 10.57 -21.33
CA GLU A 656 -13.15 11.72 -21.54
C GLU A 656 -13.18 12.18 -23.02
N PHE A 657 -12.01 12.26 -23.65
CA PHE A 657 -11.92 12.58 -25.08
C PHE A 657 -12.61 11.52 -25.95
N VAL A 658 -12.30 10.24 -25.71
CA VAL A 658 -12.92 9.11 -26.43
C VAL A 658 -14.44 9.11 -26.28
N ALA A 659 -14.95 9.30 -25.06
CA ALA A 659 -16.38 9.37 -24.80
C ALA A 659 -17.03 10.55 -25.55
N THR A 660 -16.40 11.73 -25.53
CA THR A 660 -16.91 12.91 -26.22
C THR A 660 -16.98 12.71 -27.72
N GLN A 661 -15.89 12.26 -28.34
CA GLN A 661 -15.80 12.00 -29.77
C GLN A 661 -16.75 10.87 -30.19
N GLY A 662 -16.85 9.79 -29.40
CA GLY A 662 -17.74 8.66 -29.67
C GLY A 662 -19.21 9.05 -29.64
N LEU A 663 -19.65 9.82 -28.64
CA LEU A 663 -21.02 10.35 -28.54
C LEU A 663 -21.38 11.25 -29.73
N LEU A 664 -20.42 11.98 -30.28
CA LEU A 664 -20.59 12.84 -31.45
C LEU A 664 -20.38 12.11 -32.79
N GLN A 665 -20.04 10.82 -32.78
CA GLN A 665 -19.64 10.05 -33.97
C GLN A 665 -18.53 10.77 -34.76
N GLY A 666 -17.57 11.32 -34.01
CA GLY A 666 -16.45 12.09 -34.53
C GLY A 666 -15.38 11.25 -35.22
N HIS A 667 -14.21 11.84 -35.38
CA HIS A 667 -13.05 11.20 -36.02
C HIS A 667 -11.73 11.72 -35.45
N GLY A 668 -11.75 12.23 -34.22
CA GLY A 668 -10.53 12.61 -33.51
C GLY A 668 -9.68 11.38 -33.18
N VAL A 669 -8.36 11.55 -33.24
CA VAL A 669 -7.38 10.48 -32.99
C VAL A 669 -6.79 10.64 -31.60
N LEU A 670 -6.76 9.56 -30.82
CA LEU A 670 -6.06 9.52 -29.54
C LEU A 670 -4.62 9.05 -29.73
N ALA A 671 -3.66 9.94 -29.51
CA ALA A 671 -2.24 9.61 -29.35
C ALA A 671 -1.91 9.54 -27.86
N LEU A 672 -1.49 8.37 -27.39
CA LEU A 672 -1.42 8.03 -25.96
C LEU A 672 -0.05 7.46 -25.58
N SER A 673 0.54 7.95 -24.50
CA SER A 673 1.74 7.36 -23.91
C SER A 673 1.53 5.89 -23.58
N GLU A 674 2.46 5.03 -23.99
CA GLU A 674 2.49 3.63 -23.58
C GLU A 674 2.74 3.43 -22.08
N PHE A 675 3.08 4.50 -21.34
CA PHE A 675 3.29 4.51 -19.89
C PHE A 675 2.09 5.07 -19.09
N ALA A 676 0.98 5.38 -19.77
CA ALA A 676 -0.30 5.65 -19.12
C ALA A 676 -1.06 4.34 -18.89
N GLY A 677 -1.62 4.13 -17.70
CA GLY A 677 -2.41 2.91 -17.43
C GLY A 677 -3.58 2.69 -18.41
N ALA A 678 -4.17 3.75 -18.96
CA ALA A 678 -5.21 3.65 -19.98
C ALA A 678 -4.74 2.94 -21.25
N ALA A 679 -3.43 2.98 -21.57
CA ALA A 679 -2.87 2.27 -22.72
C ALA A 679 -3.01 0.75 -22.59
N ALA A 680 -3.10 0.21 -21.37
CA ALA A 680 -3.33 -1.22 -21.16
C ALA A 680 -4.72 -1.67 -21.61
N GLU A 681 -5.71 -0.77 -21.68
CA GLU A 681 -7.12 -1.10 -21.96
C GLU A 681 -7.59 -0.51 -23.31
N LEU A 682 -7.12 0.67 -23.70
CA LEU A 682 -7.60 1.45 -24.85
C LEU A 682 -7.03 0.98 -26.20
N LYS A 683 -7.50 -0.17 -26.66
CA LYS A 683 -7.19 -0.71 -28.00
C LYS A 683 -7.78 0.21 -29.07
N GLY A 684 -6.92 0.67 -29.99
CA GLY A 684 -7.27 1.63 -31.03
C GLY A 684 -6.48 2.94 -30.93
N ALA A 685 -5.94 3.28 -29.76
CA ALA A 685 -5.06 4.43 -29.59
C ALA A 685 -3.75 4.27 -30.39
N LEU A 686 -3.16 5.38 -30.83
CA LEU A 686 -1.79 5.40 -31.31
C LEU A 686 -0.85 5.52 -30.12
N LEU A 687 -0.17 4.42 -29.79
CA LEU A 687 0.77 4.41 -28.67
C LEU A 687 2.06 5.13 -29.04
N THR A 688 2.64 5.85 -28.08
CA THR A 688 3.92 6.56 -28.25
C THR A 688 4.76 6.47 -26.99
N ASN A 689 6.08 6.47 -27.17
CA ASN A 689 7.05 6.57 -26.09
C ASN A 689 7.40 8.06 -25.83
N PRO A 690 6.97 8.64 -24.71
CA PRO A 690 7.22 10.04 -24.38
C PRO A 690 8.68 10.34 -24.02
N HIS A 691 9.52 9.32 -23.84
CA HIS A 691 10.97 9.48 -23.66
C HIS A 691 11.71 9.62 -25.00
N ASP A 692 11.03 9.39 -26.12
CA ASP A 692 11.57 9.57 -27.46
C ASP A 692 10.85 10.74 -28.16
N THR A 693 11.50 11.90 -28.19
CA THR A 693 10.99 13.09 -28.89
C THR A 693 10.72 12.83 -30.37
N ALA A 694 11.46 11.92 -31.02
CA ALA A 694 11.26 11.59 -32.42
C ALA A 694 10.02 10.73 -32.63
N ASP A 695 9.82 9.72 -31.78
CA ASP A 695 8.60 8.91 -31.78
C ASP A 695 7.35 9.78 -31.53
N LEU A 696 7.39 10.65 -30.51
CA LEU A 696 6.32 11.60 -30.22
C LEU A 696 5.93 12.44 -31.44
N ALA A 697 6.92 13.06 -32.10
CA ALA A 697 6.68 13.88 -33.28
C ALA A 697 6.11 13.04 -34.44
N SER A 698 6.67 11.86 -34.69
CA SER A 698 6.24 10.98 -35.78
C SER A 698 4.83 10.43 -35.58
N THR A 699 4.47 10.05 -34.35
CA THR A 699 3.13 9.58 -33.99
C THR A 699 2.11 10.70 -34.09
N CYS A 700 2.46 11.92 -33.66
CA CYS A 700 1.60 13.08 -33.85
C CYS A 700 1.39 13.42 -35.34
N TYR A 701 2.45 13.34 -36.16
CA TYR A 701 2.35 13.50 -37.61
C TYR A 701 1.41 12.46 -38.24
N LEU A 702 1.54 11.19 -37.84
CA LEU A 702 0.66 10.11 -38.27
C LEU A 702 -0.79 10.39 -37.87
N ALA A 703 -1.03 10.80 -36.62
CA ALA A 703 -2.36 11.13 -36.11
C ALA A 703 -3.01 12.26 -36.91
N LEU A 704 -2.26 13.34 -37.20
CA LEU A 704 -2.73 14.46 -38.01
C LEU A 704 -3.10 14.04 -39.43
N ASN A 705 -2.40 13.08 -40.02
CA ASN A 705 -2.58 12.65 -41.40
C ASN A 705 -3.44 11.38 -41.56
N MET A 706 -3.98 10.85 -40.46
CA MET A 706 -4.76 9.63 -40.47
C MET A 706 -6.00 9.75 -41.38
N PRO A 707 -6.23 8.79 -42.30
CA PRO A 707 -7.46 8.76 -43.07
C PRO A 707 -8.69 8.68 -42.18
N LYS A 708 -9.74 9.45 -42.50
CA LYS A 708 -10.96 9.54 -41.69
C LYS A 708 -11.59 8.16 -41.39
N ALA A 709 -11.56 7.25 -42.35
CA ALA A 709 -12.12 5.90 -42.18
C ALA A 709 -11.36 5.09 -41.11
N GLU A 710 -10.03 5.20 -41.06
CA GLU A 710 -9.22 4.56 -40.03
C GLU A 710 -9.45 5.21 -38.67
N ALA A 711 -9.45 6.55 -38.61
CA ALA A 711 -9.70 7.30 -37.38
C ALA A 711 -11.06 6.95 -36.75
N GLN A 712 -12.11 6.87 -37.57
CA GLN A 712 -13.44 6.43 -37.13
C GLN A 712 -13.47 4.97 -36.66
N ALA A 713 -12.73 4.08 -37.32
CA ALA A 713 -12.66 2.67 -36.91
C ALA A 713 -12.00 2.53 -35.53
N ARG A 714 -10.85 3.17 -35.33
CA ARG A 714 -10.13 3.21 -34.05
C ARG A 714 -10.98 3.85 -32.94
N LEU A 715 -11.64 4.97 -33.23
CA LEU A 715 -12.51 5.65 -32.28
C LEU A 715 -13.71 4.78 -31.85
N ARG A 716 -14.31 4.02 -32.77
CA ARG A 716 -15.40 3.09 -32.43
C ARG A 716 -14.94 2.00 -31.45
N GLU A 717 -13.76 1.42 -31.68
CA GLU A 717 -13.17 0.43 -30.78
C GLU A 717 -12.90 1.03 -29.39
N LEU A 718 -12.27 2.21 -29.35
CA LEU A 718 -12.01 2.94 -28.11
C LEU A 718 -13.31 3.27 -27.35
N PHE A 719 -14.34 3.72 -28.06
CA PHE A 719 -15.60 4.12 -27.46
C PHE A 719 -16.40 2.93 -26.93
N ASP A 720 -16.38 1.79 -27.63
CA ASP A 720 -16.95 0.53 -27.13
C ASP A 720 -16.33 0.14 -25.78
N ILE A 721 -15.00 0.18 -25.69
CA ILE A 721 -14.26 -0.11 -24.45
C ILE A 721 -14.63 0.87 -23.33
N VAL A 722 -14.63 2.18 -23.59
CA VAL A 722 -14.91 3.21 -22.58
C VAL A 722 -16.38 3.19 -22.12
N SER A 723 -17.30 2.89 -23.02
CA SER A 723 -18.74 2.81 -22.70
C SER A 723 -19.11 1.52 -21.97
N TYR A 724 -18.46 0.40 -22.30
CA TYR A 724 -18.65 -0.89 -21.63
C TYR A 724 -18.03 -0.89 -20.22
N ASN A 725 -16.83 -0.32 -20.08
CA ASN A 725 -16.10 -0.21 -18.81
C ASN A 725 -16.36 1.13 -18.14
N ASP A 726 -17.66 1.44 -17.93
CA ASP A 726 -18.11 2.65 -17.27
C ASP A 726 -17.80 2.65 -15.77
N ILE A 727 -18.13 3.76 -15.11
CA ILE A 727 -17.84 3.93 -13.69
C ILE A 727 -18.60 2.98 -12.77
N ARG A 728 -19.80 2.54 -13.16
CA ARG A 728 -20.60 1.59 -12.38
C ARG A 728 -19.95 0.22 -12.43
N ARG A 729 -19.59 -0.24 -13.63
CA ARG A 729 -18.90 -1.50 -13.82
C ARG A 729 -17.61 -1.59 -13.01
N TRP A 730 -16.82 -0.52 -12.97
CA TRP A 730 -15.60 -0.47 -12.14
C TRP A 730 -15.86 -0.82 -10.68
N GLY A 731 -16.87 -0.22 -10.05
CA GLY A 731 -17.14 -0.52 -8.65
C GLY A 731 -17.92 -1.80 -8.42
N ASP A 732 -18.79 -2.20 -9.34
CA ASP A 732 -19.46 -3.51 -9.27
C ASP A 732 -18.43 -4.66 -9.34
N GLU A 733 -17.47 -4.58 -10.26
CA GLU A 733 -16.37 -5.57 -10.38
C GLU A 733 -15.45 -5.54 -9.15
N PHE A 734 -15.13 -4.36 -8.63
CA PHE A 734 -14.31 -4.25 -7.42
C PHE A 734 -15.03 -4.86 -6.21
N LEU A 735 -16.29 -4.48 -5.97
CA LEU A 735 -17.08 -4.99 -4.84
C LEU A 735 -17.40 -6.48 -4.97
N ALA A 736 -17.57 -7.00 -6.19
CA ALA A 736 -17.64 -8.43 -6.44
C ALA A 736 -16.35 -9.12 -5.98
N GLY A 737 -15.17 -8.60 -6.36
CA GLY A 737 -13.88 -9.14 -5.90
C GLY A 737 -13.70 -9.13 -4.37
N VAL A 738 -14.26 -8.13 -3.68
CA VAL A 738 -14.26 -8.03 -2.21
C VAL A 738 -15.21 -9.04 -1.55
N THR A 739 -16.32 -9.38 -2.21
CA THR A 739 -17.41 -10.19 -1.62
C THR A 739 -17.40 -11.65 -2.02
N GLU A 740 -16.73 -12.03 -3.12
CA GLU A 740 -16.54 -13.42 -3.52
C GLU A 740 -15.84 -14.21 -2.40
N HIS A 741 -16.48 -15.27 -1.91
CA HIS A 741 -15.92 -16.20 -0.94
C HIS A 741 -15.40 -17.48 -1.59
N GLU A 742 -14.47 -18.13 -0.88
CA GLU A 742 -13.89 -19.47 -1.08
C GLU A 742 -12.63 -19.61 -1.95
N VAL A 743 -11.49 -19.73 -1.27
CA VAL A 743 -10.72 -20.99 -1.27
C VAL A 743 -10.37 -21.25 0.19
N ALA A 744 -10.77 -22.40 0.75
CA ALA A 744 -10.32 -22.82 2.07
C ALA A 744 -8.78 -22.81 2.09
N PRO A 745 -8.12 -22.39 3.18
CA PRO A 745 -6.68 -22.54 3.28
C PRO A 745 -6.33 -23.99 2.97
N LEU A 746 -5.37 -24.19 2.06
CA LEU A 746 -4.75 -25.49 1.86
C LEU A 746 -4.12 -25.86 3.20
N VAL A 747 -4.86 -26.61 4.02
CA VAL A 747 -4.30 -27.36 5.12
C VAL A 747 -3.31 -28.30 4.46
N LEU A 748 -2.02 -27.95 4.53
CA LEU A 748 -0.95 -28.88 4.20
C LEU A 748 -1.19 -30.11 5.08
N ALA A 749 -1.66 -31.19 4.47
CA ALA A 749 -1.74 -32.47 5.13
C ALA A 749 -0.30 -32.90 5.47
N SER A 750 0.01 -32.84 6.77
CA SER A 750 1.05 -33.55 7.54
C SER A 750 2.41 -33.77 6.89
#